data_AF-A0ABD1HT73-F1
#
_entry.id   AF-A0ABD1HT73-F1
#
_cell.length_a   1.000
_cell.length_b   1.000
_cell.length_c   1.000
_cell.angle_alpha   90.00
_cell.angle_beta   90.00
_cell.angle_gamma   90.00
#
_symmetry.space_group_name_H-M   'P 1'
#
loop_
_entity.id
_entity.type
_entity.pdbx_description
1 polymer ?
#
loop_
_entity_poly.entity_id
_entity_poly.type
_entity_poly.pdbx_seq_one_letter_code
_entity_poly.pdbx_strand_id
1 'polypeptide(L)'
;MAPTAPFQLGLFFIFMFLIGFSYSDPSLDCPTTNTSLLNFTSHFTLEQHQLRGIFSIINDCSFRVSQFDMLAGANVLWWGAMGDDFQNLTNGFPVSDSILNQTYKNDTFTVRLRKNITWDQMKLLAVWDVPTASDFGYVLLNASGNAKEQSTVFDNCKVLSDSYRIRWSLKEAQNEIEIGLEAAIGVEDYMGFGWANESASGSLMVGGDVAITGFEDGGLPFAHDYYITKYSECMIDEDGNAQGVCPDTLYKPTDPVVVVNNTKMIYGHRKDGVSFIRYSRPLQSNDIKYDQKIDPRADMNVIWAVGLIKPPDSLRPFYLPQNHGGSYGHLKLNLSEHVNDCLGPLEAEDKEDQDLVIADKKEPLVVSTGPALHYPNPPNPSKVLYINKKESPLLRVERGVPVKFSIQAGHDVALYVTSDPIGGNATLRNTSETIYFGGPEAEGVQASPTKLVWSPDRNTPDLVYYHSLYVPKMGWKVQVVDGGLPDMYNNSVSLDDQQVMLFWTLAENSISIAARGEKKSGYLAIGFGREMANSYAYVGWIDDSGKGRVNTYWIDGNDPSSVHPTNENLTYVRCKSENGIITLEFTRPLNPSCDPKARHECNNIIDPSTPLKVIWAMGTQWSGDHLSVRNMHFITSKRPVSVLLMHGSAEAEEDLRPVLAVHGFMMFLAWGILLPGGILAARYLKHVKDDSWFKIHVYMQYSGLAIVFLGFLFAVAELRGLTLQSAHVKFGMLAILLAIAQPINAYLRPKKPVVGEETSSHRLIWEYTHVIIGRCGILVGVAALISGMKHLGERYGDENANGLSWALIIWFLLGALLVIYLEYRDMGRRRDRMPGRSTWVLGNGEEESRDLLNQSEPAKAKETGEVQLEAFNR
;
A
#
# COMPACT_ATOMS: atom_id res chain seq x y z
N MET A 1 -41.74 -62.83 -5.06
CA MET A 1 -41.81 -63.32 -6.45
C MET A 1 -40.46 -63.05 -7.09
N ALA A 2 -39.68 -64.11 -7.35
CA ALA A 2 -38.69 -64.08 -8.42
C ALA A 2 -39.47 -64.14 -9.76
N PRO A 3 -38.86 -63.70 -10.89
CA PRO A 3 -38.08 -64.69 -11.64
C PRO A 3 -36.79 -64.15 -12.33
N THR A 4 -35.79 -65.04 -12.35
CA THR A 4 -34.87 -65.41 -13.46
C THR A 4 -34.01 -64.35 -14.19
N ALA A 5 -32.73 -64.25 -13.78
CA ALA A 5 -31.47 -64.62 -14.48
C ALA A 5 -31.23 -64.25 -15.97
N PRO A 6 -29.98 -64.37 -16.49
CA PRO A 6 -28.71 -63.77 -16.04
C PRO A 6 -27.92 -63.17 -17.24
N PHE A 7 -27.01 -62.22 -17.05
CA PHE A 7 -25.88 -62.06 -17.98
C PHE A 7 -24.66 -61.51 -17.26
N GLN A 8 -23.64 -62.36 -17.16
CA GLN A 8 -22.29 -61.98 -16.79
C GLN A 8 -21.73 -61.02 -17.84
N LEU A 9 -21.16 -59.91 -17.40
CA LEU A 9 -19.86 -59.40 -17.85
C LEU A 9 -19.59 -58.10 -17.07
N GLY A 10 -18.67 -58.15 -16.11
CA GLY A 10 -18.33 -56.98 -15.30
C GLY A 10 -17.29 -57.23 -14.21
N LEU A 11 -16.42 -58.22 -14.42
CA LEU A 11 -15.25 -58.48 -13.58
C LEU A 11 -14.04 -58.58 -14.52
N PHE A 12 -13.74 -57.45 -15.17
CA PHE A 12 -12.55 -57.27 -15.99
C PHE A 12 -12.13 -55.79 -16.03
N PHE A 13 -12.12 -55.12 -14.88
CA PHE A 13 -11.56 -53.77 -14.75
C PHE A 13 -10.71 -53.59 -13.48
N ILE A 14 -10.13 -54.69 -12.98
CA ILE A 14 -9.07 -54.66 -11.96
C ILE A 14 -7.95 -55.60 -12.42
N PHE A 15 -7.41 -55.36 -13.62
CA PHE A 15 -6.10 -55.86 -14.06
C PHE A 15 -5.60 -55.09 -15.30
N MET A 16 -5.70 -53.75 -15.26
CA MET A 16 -5.22 -52.84 -16.31
C MET A 16 -4.36 -51.73 -15.69
N PHE A 17 -3.53 -52.09 -14.72
CA PHE A 17 -2.55 -51.20 -14.10
C PHE A 17 -1.17 -51.84 -13.88
N LEU A 18 -0.89 -52.96 -14.57
CA LEU A 18 0.40 -53.68 -14.47
C LEU A 18 0.91 -54.20 -15.82
N ILE A 19 0.67 -53.43 -16.89
CA ILE A 19 1.53 -53.50 -18.09
C ILE A 19 1.79 -52.06 -18.47
N GLY A 20 2.76 -51.45 -17.77
CA GLY A 20 3.50 -50.35 -18.38
C GLY A 20 4.11 -50.94 -19.65
N PHE A 21 3.57 -50.58 -20.80
CA PHE A 21 4.24 -50.81 -22.05
C PHE A 21 5.60 -50.15 -21.94
N SER A 22 6.62 -50.95 -21.69
CA SER A 22 7.99 -50.63 -22.04
C SER A 22 7.96 -50.28 -23.51
N TYR A 23 7.88 -48.99 -23.82
CA TYR A 23 8.21 -48.48 -25.13
C TYR A 23 9.71 -48.76 -25.28
N SER A 24 10.03 -49.96 -25.75
CA SER A 24 11.33 -50.27 -26.32
C SER A 24 11.45 -49.40 -27.57
N ASP A 25 12.02 -48.21 -27.37
CA ASP A 25 12.45 -47.33 -28.44
C ASP A 25 13.36 -48.15 -29.37
N PRO A 26 13.14 -48.14 -30.70
CA PRO A 26 13.97 -48.91 -31.61
C PRO A 26 15.40 -48.38 -31.50
N SER A 27 16.30 -49.27 -31.09
CA SER A 27 17.74 -49.08 -31.13
C SER A 27 18.17 -48.80 -32.58
N LEU A 28 18.17 -47.54 -32.99
CA LEU A 28 19.12 -47.08 -34.01
C LEU A 28 20.48 -47.04 -33.32
N ASP A 29 21.28 -48.07 -33.58
CA ASP A 29 22.69 -48.16 -33.20
C ASP A 29 23.38 -46.84 -33.55
N CYS A 30 23.79 -46.10 -32.53
CA CYS A 30 24.71 -45.00 -32.71
C CYS A 30 26.12 -45.60 -32.87
N PRO A 31 26.88 -45.21 -33.90
CA PRO A 31 28.25 -45.70 -34.09
C PRO A 31 29.12 -45.41 -32.85
N THR A 32 30.07 -46.30 -32.56
CA THR A 32 31.08 -46.16 -31.50
C THR A 32 32.47 -45.93 -32.08
N THR A 33 32.57 -45.37 -33.29
CA THR A 33 33.78 -45.50 -34.10
C THR A 33 34.43 -44.18 -34.49
N ASN A 34 33.80 -43.02 -34.31
CA ASN A 34 34.28 -41.78 -34.92
C ASN A 34 34.75 -40.68 -33.94
N THR A 35 34.52 -40.80 -32.63
CA THR A 35 35.02 -39.82 -31.64
C THR A 35 36.36 -40.24 -31.02
N SER A 36 37.33 -39.32 -30.96
CA SER A 36 38.59 -39.48 -30.21
C SER A 36 38.39 -39.43 -28.68
N LEU A 37 37.16 -39.19 -28.22
CA LEU A 37 36.80 -38.96 -26.82
C LEU A 37 35.99 -40.12 -26.20
N LEU A 38 35.96 -41.31 -26.83
CA LEU A 38 35.30 -42.48 -26.25
C LEU A 38 35.90 -42.83 -24.88
N ASN A 39 35.04 -43.05 -23.88
CA ASN A 39 35.39 -43.24 -22.47
C ASN A 39 36.03 -42.02 -21.78
N PHE A 40 35.96 -40.82 -22.38
CA PHE A 40 36.33 -39.60 -21.69
C PHE A 40 35.46 -39.44 -20.44
N THR A 41 36.11 -39.22 -19.30
CA THR A 41 35.45 -39.03 -18.01
C THR A 41 36.06 -37.81 -17.33
N SER A 42 35.23 -36.91 -16.81
CA SER A 42 35.65 -35.70 -16.09
C SER A 42 34.65 -35.33 -15.03
N HIS A 43 35.12 -34.66 -13.98
CA HIS A 43 34.25 -33.98 -13.01
C HIS A 43 33.77 -32.64 -13.59
N PHE A 44 32.62 -32.17 -13.11
CA PHE A 44 32.11 -30.85 -13.44
C PHE A 44 32.83 -29.77 -12.63
N THR A 45 33.20 -28.69 -13.33
CA THR A 45 33.56 -27.42 -12.70
C THR A 45 32.32 -26.72 -12.19
N LEU A 46 32.29 -26.49 -10.88
CA LEU A 46 31.23 -25.75 -10.20
C LEU A 46 31.37 -24.25 -10.46
N GLU A 47 30.32 -23.63 -11.00
CA GLU A 47 30.20 -22.17 -11.06
C GLU A 47 29.04 -21.66 -10.20
N GLN A 48 27.87 -22.32 -10.24
CA GLN A 48 26.66 -21.99 -9.46
C GLN A 48 25.76 -23.20 -9.19
N HIS A 49 24.70 -22.97 -8.41
CA HIS A 49 23.66 -23.93 -8.03
C HIS A 49 24.20 -25.21 -7.40
N GLN A 50 25.36 -25.11 -6.75
CA GLN A 50 26.07 -26.23 -6.11
C GLN A 50 26.20 -27.47 -7.00
N LEU A 51 26.36 -27.25 -8.31
CA LEU A 51 26.49 -28.30 -9.30
C LEU A 51 27.72 -29.19 -9.04
N ARG A 52 27.52 -30.50 -8.95
CA ARG A 52 28.56 -31.52 -8.85
C ARG A 52 28.17 -32.78 -9.60
N GLY A 53 29.17 -33.56 -10.00
CA GLY A 53 28.96 -34.88 -10.58
C GLY A 53 30.10 -35.29 -11.50
N ILE A 54 29.91 -36.45 -12.11
CA ILE A 54 30.87 -37.07 -13.02
C ILE A 54 30.21 -37.22 -14.38
N PHE A 55 30.83 -36.64 -15.39
CA PHE A 55 30.47 -36.73 -16.79
C PHE A 55 31.29 -37.83 -17.48
N SER A 56 30.64 -38.69 -18.28
CA SER A 56 31.32 -39.72 -19.06
C SER A 56 30.72 -39.89 -20.45
N ILE A 57 31.53 -39.88 -21.50
CA ILE A 57 31.06 -40.11 -22.88
C ILE A 57 30.88 -41.61 -23.14
N ILE A 58 29.68 -42.01 -23.56
CA ILE A 58 29.34 -43.42 -23.83
C ILE A 58 29.59 -43.75 -25.30
N ASN A 59 29.10 -42.92 -26.22
CA ASN A 59 29.20 -43.11 -27.67
C ASN A 59 29.03 -41.78 -28.42
N ASP A 60 28.99 -41.83 -29.76
CA ASP A 60 28.89 -40.64 -30.61
C ASP A 60 27.58 -39.85 -30.43
N CYS A 61 26.57 -40.39 -29.75
CA CYS A 61 25.24 -39.77 -29.58
C CYS A 61 24.78 -39.62 -28.13
N SER A 62 25.58 -40.02 -27.13
CA SER A 62 25.13 -39.99 -25.73
C SER A 62 26.26 -39.94 -24.72
N PHE A 63 25.93 -39.37 -23.56
CA PHE A 63 26.80 -39.30 -22.40
C PHE A 63 26.05 -39.67 -21.14
N ARG A 64 26.79 -40.15 -20.14
CA ARG A 64 26.30 -40.48 -18.81
C ARG A 64 26.69 -39.38 -17.83
N VAL A 65 25.77 -39.07 -16.93
CA VAL A 65 26.03 -38.27 -15.75
C VAL A 65 25.78 -39.14 -14.53
N SER A 66 26.70 -39.12 -13.58
CA SER A 66 26.59 -39.87 -12.33
C SER A 66 26.98 -39.02 -11.13
N GLN A 67 26.44 -39.36 -9.96
CA GLN A 67 26.60 -38.57 -8.73
C GLN A 67 26.20 -37.10 -8.93
N PHE A 68 25.12 -36.87 -9.68
CA PHE A 68 24.71 -35.52 -10.07
C PHE A 68 23.94 -34.85 -8.94
N ASP A 69 24.51 -33.76 -8.45
CA ASP A 69 23.92 -32.85 -7.48
C ASP A 69 23.75 -31.48 -8.14
N MET A 70 22.57 -30.88 -8.03
CA MET A 70 22.31 -29.55 -8.57
C MET A 70 21.02 -28.99 -7.97
N LEU A 71 21.03 -27.71 -7.57
CA LEU A 71 19.80 -27.00 -7.21
C LEU A 71 18.99 -26.68 -8.47
N ALA A 72 17.65 -26.68 -8.34
CA ALA A 72 16.78 -26.39 -9.48
C ALA A 72 17.01 -24.98 -10.04
N GLY A 73 17.09 -24.84 -11.36
CA GLY A 73 17.07 -23.56 -12.07
C GLY A 73 15.77 -23.33 -12.84
N ALA A 74 15.66 -22.19 -13.54
CA ALA A 74 14.43 -21.79 -14.21
C ALA A 74 14.23 -22.52 -15.56
N ASN A 75 15.21 -22.42 -16.46
CA ASN A 75 15.20 -23.15 -17.73
C ASN A 75 16.63 -23.54 -18.09
N VAL A 76 17.06 -24.65 -17.50
CA VAL A 76 18.43 -25.14 -17.56
C VAL A 76 18.55 -26.23 -18.61
N LEU A 77 19.51 -26.08 -19.51
CA LEU A 77 19.78 -26.97 -20.63
C LEU A 77 21.22 -27.45 -20.65
N TRP A 78 21.44 -28.58 -21.32
CA TRP A 78 22.78 -29.01 -21.74
C TRP A 78 23.24 -28.13 -22.90
N TRP A 79 24.38 -27.47 -22.74
CA TRP A 79 24.82 -26.38 -23.61
C TRP A 79 26.24 -26.59 -24.13
N GLY A 80 26.40 -26.54 -25.45
CA GLY A 80 27.69 -26.74 -26.12
C GLY A 80 28.29 -25.40 -26.49
N ALA A 81 29.57 -25.20 -26.18
CA ALA A 81 30.30 -23.99 -26.52
C ALA A 81 31.74 -24.28 -26.97
N MET A 82 32.36 -23.28 -27.60
CA MET A 82 33.74 -23.36 -28.08
C MET A 82 34.78 -22.91 -27.03
N GLY A 83 34.33 -22.30 -25.94
CA GLY A 83 35.14 -21.76 -24.84
C GLY A 83 34.27 -21.45 -23.62
N ASP A 84 34.94 -21.11 -22.52
CA ASP A 84 34.39 -20.84 -21.19
C ASP A 84 34.16 -19.33 -20.92
N ASP A 85 34.54 -18.45 -21.83
CA ASP A 85 34.24 -17.02 -21.73
C ASP A 85 32.79 -16.68 -22.10
N PHE A 86 32.31 -15.54 -21.59
CA PHE A 86 30.93 -15.07 -21.81
C PHE A 86 30.53 -15.00 -23.28
N GLN A 87 31.44 -14.57 -24.18
CA GLN A 87 31.11 -14.43 -25.59
C GLN A 87 30.92 -15.81 -26.25
N ASN A 88 31.78 -16.77 -25.94
CA ASN A 88 31.67 -18.14 -26.45
C ASN A 88 30.47 -18.90 -25.87
N LEU A 89 30.21 -18.78 -24.57
CA LEU A 89 29.06 -19.41 -23.93
C LEU A 89 27.73 -18.85 -24.46
N THR A 90 27.62 -17.53 -24.63
CA THR A 90 26.40 -16.91 -25.16
C THR A 90 26.16 -17.27 -26.64
N ASN A 91 27.21 -17.53 -27.41
CA ASN A 91 27.14 -18.00 -28.80
C ASN A 91 26.99 -19.53 -28.93
N GLY A 92 26.88 -20.25 -27.81
CA GLY A 92 26.73 -21.69 -27.80
C GLY A 92 25.35 -22.17 -28.29
N PHE A 93 25.07 -23.46 -28.07
CA PHE A 93 23.84 -24.07 -28.56
C PHE A 93 23.36 -25.20 -27.65
N PRO A 94 22.03 -25.46 -27.61
CA PRO A 94 21.47 -26.59 -26.88
C PRO A 94 21.87 -27.93 -27.50
N VAL A 95 22.43 -28.81 -26.69
CA VAL A 95 23.01 -30.10 -27.08
C VAL A 95 22.01 -31.25 -26.98
N SER A 96 21.06 -31.15 -26.04
CA SER A 96 20.02 -32.14 -25.78
C SER A 96 18.64 -31.51 -25.64
N ASP A 97 17.59 -32.32 -25.83
CA ASP A 97 16.20 -31.94 -25.50
C ASP A 97 15.86 -32.19 -24.02
N SER A 98 16.76 -32.82 -23.26
CA SER A 98 16.63 -33.00 -21.82
C SER A 98 16.78 -31.66 -21.08
N ILE A 99 15.78 -31.31 -20.29
CA ILE A 99 15.75 -30.10 -19.45
C ILE A 99 16.10 -30.50 -18.00
N LEU A 100 16.80 -29.62 -17.28
CA LEU A 100 17.20 -29.82 -15.89
C LEU A 100 16.41 -28.88 -14.95
N ASN A 101 15.14 -29.18 -14.68
CA ASN A 101 14.22 -28.29 -13.98
C ASN A 101 13.91 -28.67 -12.52
N GLN A 102 14.61 -29.66 -11.97
CA GLN A 102 14.42 -30.13 -10.59
C GLN A 102 15.73 -30.09 -9.82
N THR A 103 15.63 -30.26 -8.50
CA THR A 103 16.82 -30.48 -7.66
C THR A 103 17.26 -31.92 -7.79
N TYR A 104 18.51 -32.15 -8.15
CA TYR A 104 19.10 -33.47 -8.29
C TYR A 104 19.90 -33.81 -7.03
N LYS A 105 19.79 -35.05 -6.56
CA LYS A 105 20.44 -35.52 -5.32
C LYS A 105 21.09 -36.89 -5.54
N ASN A 106 22.37 -36.86 -5.90
CA ASN A 106 23.18 -38.04 -6.24
C ASN A 106 22.55 -38.87 -7.38
N ASP A 107 21.96 -38.18 -8.35
CA ASP A 107 21.24 -38.83 -9.44
C ASP A 107 22.19 -39.36 -10.51
N THR A 108 21.77 -40.41 -11.23
CA THR A 108 22.54 -40.99 -12.34
C THR A 108 21.62 -41.28 -13.52
N PHE A 109 21.94 -40.71 -14.68
CA PHE A 109 21.13 -40.84 -15.90
C PHE A 109 21.98 -40.66 -17.16
N THR A 110 21.42 -41.07 -18.30
CA THR A 110 22.05 -40.94 -19.62
C THR A 110 21.30 -39.90 -20.44
N VAL A 111 22.05 -39.01 -21.08
CA VAL A 111 21.54 -37.93 -21.92
C VAL A 111 21.90 -38.20 -23.37
N ARG A 112 20.92 -38.01 -24.26
CA ARG A 112 21.07 -38.19 -25.71
C ARG A 112 21.27 -36.86 -26.41
N LEU A 113 22.23 -36.81 -27.33
CA LEU A 113 22.50 -35.66 -28.18
C LEU A 113 21.41 -35.51 -29.25
N ARG A 114 21.17 -34.27 -29.69
CA ARG A 114 20.34 -33.97 -30.87
C ARG A 114 20.98 -34.52 -32.15
N LYS A 115 20.15 -34.86 -33.15
CA LYS A 115 20.58 -35.55 -34.39
C LYS A 115 21.67 -34.84 -35.20
N ASN A 116 21.79 -33.50 -35.10
CA ASN A 116 22.74 -32.70 -35.88
C ASN A 116 23.98 -32.27 -35.08
N ILE A 117 24.11 -32.74 -33.84
CA ILE A 117 25.18 -32.34 -32.94
C ILE A 117 26.21 -33.45 -32.84
N THR A 118 27.48 -33.08 -32.96
CA THR A 118 28.63 -33.99 -32.86
C THR A 118 29.66 -33.42 -31.88
N TRP A 119 30.47 -34.29 -31.28
CA TRP A 119 31.41 -33.91 -30.22
C TRP A 119 32.51 -32.93 -30.67
N ASP A 120 32.85 -32.89 -31.96
CA ASP A 120 33.83 -31.98 -32.55
C ASP A 120 33.34 -30.53 -32.69
N GLN A 121 32.04 -30.30 -32.60
CA GLN A 121 31.43 -28.96 -32.69
C GLN A 121 31.51 -28.16 -31.38
N MET A 122 31.94 -28.80 -30.29
CA MET A 122 32.03 -28.15 -28.98
C MET A 122 33.34 -28.56 -28.29
N LYS A 123 33.95 -27.61 -27.58
CA LYS A 123 35.10 -27.89 -26.70
C LYS A 123 34.68 -27.97 -25.24
N LEU A 124 33.49 -27.47 -24.93
CA LEU A 124 32.96 -27.33 -23.60
C LEU A 124 31.47 -27.73 -23.61
N LEU A 125 31.08 -28.49 -22.59
CA LEU A 125 29.68 -28.80 -22.29
C LEU A 125 29.32 -28.16 -20.93
N ALA A 126 28.42 -27.20 -20.95
CA ALA A 126 27.90 -26.49 -19.78
C ALA A 126 26.49 -26.95 -19.41
N VAL A 127 26.14 -26.70 -18.14
CA VAL A 127 24.78 -26.70 -17.63
C VAL A 127 24.35 -25.23 -17.51
N TRP A 128 23.45 -24.82 -18.39
CA TRP A 128 23.23 -23.41 -18.69
C TRP A 128 21.79 -22.97 -18.49
N ASP A 129 21.57 -21.91 -17.72
CA ASP A 129 20.27 -21.26 -17.57
C ASP A 129 20.08 -20.19 -18.65
N VAL A 130 19.13 -20.46 -19.57
CA VAL A 130 18.89 -19.59 -20.73
C VAL A 130 18.36 -18.20 -20.34
N PRO A 131 17.37 -18.04 -19.43
CA PRO A 131 16.80 -16.74 -19.10
C PRO A 131 17.79 -15.74 -18.52
N THR A 132 18.73 -16.20 -17.69
CA THR A 132 19.74 -15.34 -17.04
C THR A 132 21.11 -15.38 -17.71
N ALA A 133 21.24 -16.19 -18.77
CA ALA A 133 22.51 -16.54 -19.41
C ALA A 133 23.55 -17.01 -18.39
N SER A 134 23.14 -17.78 -17.39
CA SER A 134 24.01 -18.20 -16.29
C SER A 134 24.62 -19.58 -16.53
N ASP A 135 25.91 -19.72 -16.21
CA ASP A 135 26.61 -21.01 -16.19
C ASP A 135 26.57 -21.61 -14.78
N PHE A 136 25.95 -22.78 -14.64
CA PHE A 136 25.94 -23.51 -13.37
C PHE A 136 27.22 -24.34 -13.21
N GLY A 137 27.85 -24.69 -14.32
CA GLY A 137 29.08 -25.45 -14.33
C GLY A 137 29.28 -26.20 -15.65
N TYR A 138 30.52 -26.58 -15.90
CA TYR A 138 30.92 -27.10 -17.20
C TYR A 138 31.98 -28.20 -17.15
N VAL A 139 32.17 -28.86 -18.29
CA VAL A 139 33.22 -29.85 -18.55
C VAL A 139 33.98 -29.46 -19.82
N LEU A 140 35.31 -29.49 -19.75
CA LEU A 140 36.21 -29.26 -20.89
C LEU A 140 36.54 -30.58 -21.58
N LEU A 141 36.23 -30.69 -22.88
CA LEU A 141 36.37 -31.92 -23.65
C LEU A 141 37.76 -32.12 -24.29
N ASN A 142 38.64 -31.11 -24.26
CA ASN A 142 39.87 -31.08 -25.07
C ASN A 142 41.18 -31.01 -24.25
N ALA A 143 41.17 -31.35 -22.96
CA ALA A 143 42.35 -31.27 -22.11
C ALA A 143 43.24 -32.52 -22.26
N SER A 144 44.20 -32.50 -23.18
CA SER A 144 45.33 -33.45 -23.28
C SER A 144 46.46 -33.14 -22.28
N GLY A 145 46.09 -32.78 -21.05
CA GLY A 145 47.02 -32.54 -19.94
C GLY A 145 46.26 -32.67 -18.65
N ASN A 146 46.85 -33.35 -17.66
CA ASN A 146 46.33 -33.55 -16.29
C ASN A 146 45.28 -32.49 -15.95
N ALA A 147 43.99 -32.84 -16.09
CA ALA A 147 42.94 -32.08 -15.45
C ALA A 147 43.40 -31.97 -13.99
N LYS A 148 43.69 -30.75 -13.52
CA LYS A 148 43.98 -30.54 -12.10
C LYS A 148 42.83 -31.22 -11.37
N GLU A 149 43.13 -32.29 -10.66
CA GLU A 149 42.16 -33.03 -9.85
C GLU A 149 41.28 -32.00 -9.15
N GLN A 150 39.98 -32.07 -9.41
CA GLN A 150 39.05 -31.08 -8.90
C GLN A 150 39.08 -31.21 -7.38
N SER A 151 39.68 -30.22 -6.72
CA SER A 151 40.04 -30.32 -5.29
C SER A 151 38.85 -30.33 -4.33
N THR A 152 37.64 -30.60 -4.83
CA THR A 152 36.40 -30.75 -4.07
C THR A 152 35.96 -32.20 -3.87
N VAL A 153 36.61 -33.16 -4.52
CA VAL A 153 36.27 -34.60 -4.41
C VAL A 153 36.97 -35.22 -3.19
N PHE A 154 36.22 -36.06 -2.47
CA PHE A 154 36.66 -36.83 -1.31
C PHE A 154 36.03 -38.23 -1.30
N ASP A 155 36.68 -39.15 -0.59
CA ASP A 155 36.22 -40.54 -0.45
C ASP A 155 35.00 -40.63 0.49
N ASN A 156 35.00 -39.83 1.55
CA ASN A 156 34.01 -39.90 2.61
C ASN A 156 33.33 -38.56 2.86
N CYS A 157 32.09 -38.63 3.36
CA CYS A 157 31.35 -37.46 3.84
C CYS A 157 30.36 -37.80 4.95
N LYS A 158 30.26 -36.90 5.93
CA LYS A 158 29.33 -36.99 7.06
C LYS A 158 28.65 -35.64 7.32
N VAL A 159 27.35 -35.68 7.59
CA VAL A 159 26.56 -34.51 7.97
C VAL A 159 26.76 -34.24 9.46
N LEU A 160 27.17 -33.02 9.81
CA LEU A 160 27.35 -32.58 11.21
C LEU A 160 26.10 -31.85 11.72
N SER A 161 25.51 -31.02 10.86
CA SER A 161 24.22 -30.36 11.03
C SER A 161 23.56 -30.13 9.67
N ASP A 162 22.32 -29.61 9.65
CA ASP A 162 21.58 -29.35 8.41
C ASP A 162 22.35 -28.46 7.41
N SER A 163 23.16 -27.53 7.93
CA SER A 163 23.94 -26.58 7.13
C SER A 163 25.45 -26.82 7.16
N TYR A 164 25.96 -27.85 7.84
CA TYR A 164 27.40 -28.09 7.96
C TYR A 164 27.78 -29.56 7.79
N ARG A 165 28.72 -29.84 6.88
CA ARG A 165 29.18 -31.17 6.51
C ARG A 165 30.70 -31.24 6.54
N ILE A 166 31.21 -32.43 6.84
CA ILE A 166 32.63 -32.76 6.72
C ILE A 166 32.83 -33.80 5.63
N ARG A 167 33.87 -33.60 4.84
CA ARG A 167 34.40 -34.55 3.86
C ARG A 167 35.83 -34.91 4.22
N TRP A 168 36.26 -36.13 3.97
CA TRP A 168 37.65 -36.50 4.19
C TRP A 168 38.16 -37.61 3.26
N SER A 169 39.47 -37.57 3.02
CA SER A 169 40.25 -38.59 2.31
C SER A 169 41.49 -38.91 3.13
N LEU A 170 41.75 -40.20 3.33
CA LEU A 170 42.81 -40.68 4.20
C LEU A 170 44.03 -41.10 3.38
N LYS A 171 45.20 -40.51 3.67
CA LYS A 171 46.48 -40.85 3.05
C LYS A 171 47.41 -41.46 4.11
N GLU A 172 47.05 -42.64 4.63
CA GLU A 172 47.81 -43.32 5.71
C GLU A 172 49.31 -43.45 5.38
N ALA A 173 49.64 -43.80 4.13
CA ALA A 173 51.03 -43.96 3.68
C ALA A 173 51.87 -42.67 3.75
N GLN A 174 51.20 -41.51 3.78
CA GLN A 174 51.82 -40.18 3.85
C GLN A 174 51.67 -39.55 5.25
N ASN A 175 51.10 -40.28 6.23
CA ASN A 175 50.77 -39.76 7.56
C ASN A 175 49.87 -38.51 7.49
N GLU A 176 48.92 -38.45 6.56
CA GLU A 176 48.13 -37.24 6.28
C GLU A 176 46.63 -37.57 6.15
N ILE A 177 45.80 -36.65 6.62
CA ILE A 177 44.36 -36.59 6.36
C ILE A 177 44.04 -35.29 5.64
N GLU A 178 43.24 -35.38 4.58
CA GLU A 178 42.66 -34.22 3.93
C GLU A 178 41.21 -34.06 4.37
N ILE A 179 40.86 -32.86 4.80
CA ILE A 179 39.52 -32.52 5.30
C ILE A 179 38.94 -31.41 4.44
N GLY A 180 37.69 -31.59 4.05
CA GLY A 180 36.85 -30.57 3.42
C GLY A 180 35.72 -30.18 4.37
N LEU A 181 35.71 -28.91 4.76
CA LEU A 181 34.61 -28.33 5.53
C LEU A 181 33.68 -27.61 4.56
N GLU A 182 32.41 -27.98 4.57
CA GLU A 182 31.40 -27.49 3.65
C GLU A 182 30.17 -27.00 4.43
N ALA A 183 29.89 -25.70 4.41
CA ALA A 183 28.80 -25.13 5.18
C ALA A 183 28.04 -23.99 4.47
N ALA A 184 26.72 -23.97 4.62
CA ALA A 184 25.84 -22.88 4.21
C ALA A 184 25.74 -21.84 5.34
N ILE A 185 26.71 -20.93 5.39
CA ILE A 185 26.95 -19.97 6.50
C ILE A 185 27.27 -18.58 5.94
N GLY A 186 27.29 -17.53 6.77
CA GLY A 186 27.68 -16.18 6.33
C GLY A 186 29.17 -16.08 5.98
N VAL A 187 29.57 -15.03 5.24
CA VAL A 187 30.99 -14.78 4.92
C VAL A 187 31.84 -14.44 6.16
N GLU A 188 31.22 -13.85 7.19
CA GLU A 188 31.86 -13.49 8.47
C GLU A 188 31.90 -14.65 9.48
N ASP A 189 31.36 -15.82 9.11
CA ASP A 189 31.35 -17.01 9.97
C ASP A 189 32.57 -17.92 9.69
N TYR A 190 33.13 -18.49 10.75
CA TYR A 190 34.14 -19.53 10.67
C TYR A 190 33.52 -20.94 10.69
N MET A 191 34.25 -21.90 10.13
CA MET A 191 34.01 -23.33 10.29
C MET A 191 35.13 -23.93 11.15
N GLY A 192 34.75 -24.51 12.29
CA GLY A 192 35.67 -25.17 13.20
C GLY A 192 35.45 -26.67 13.20
N PHE A 193 36.52 -27.45 13.06
CA PHE A 193 36.49 -28.90 13.19
C PHE A 193 37.78 -29.42 13.82
N GLY A 194 37.68 -30.39 14.72
CA GLY A 194 38.85 -31.06 15.26
C GLY A 194 38.55 -32.17 16.25
N TRP A 195 39.58 -32.57 17.00
CA TRP A 195 39.56 -33.73 17.87
C TRP A 195 39.52 -33.31 19.33
N ALA A 196 38.63 -33.96 20.09
CA ALA A 196 38.55 -33.78 21.54
C ALA A 196 39.66 -34.57 22.25
N ASN A 197 40.13 -34.04 23.38
CA ASN A 197 41.01 -34.78 24.26
C ASN A 197 40.21 -35.79 25.10
N GLU A 198 40.37 -37.08 24.81
CA GLU A 198 39.66 -38.15 25.54
C GLU A 198 40.08 -38.27 27.02
N SER A 199 41.24 -37.73 27.37
CA SER A 199 41.76 -37.73 28.74
C SER A 199 41.24 -36.56 29.58
N ALA A 200 40.57 -35.58 28.97
CA ALA A 200 40.07 -34.41 29.67
C ALA A 200 38.74 -34.71 30.40
N SER A 201 38.76 -34.67 31.74
CA SER A 201 37.56 -34.85 32.55
C SER A 201 36.69 -33.58 32.55
N GLY A 202 35.54 -33.61 31.87
CA GLY A 202 34.48 -32.61 32.02
C GLY A 202 33.84 -32.12 30.71
N SER A 203 34.62 -31.47 29.84
CA SER A 203 34.15 -30.89 28.58
C SER A 203 35.02 -31.37 27.42
N LEU A 204 34.39 -31.87 26.35
CA LEU A 204 35.08 -32.32 25.12
C LEU A 204 35.77 -31.18 24.36
N MET A 205 35.46 -29.92 24.68
CA MET A 205 36.08 -28.75 24.05
C MET A 205 37.45 -28.43 24.65
N VAL A 206 37.61 -28.52 25.98
CA VAL A 206 38.86 -28.13 26.64
C VAL A 206 39.92 -29.20 26.41
N GLY A 207 41.09 -28.78 25.93
CA GLY A 207 42.14 -29.66 25.44
C GLY A 207 41.95 -30.12 24.00
N GLY A 208 40.89 -29.64 23.33
CA GLY A 208 40.62 -29.93 21.93
C GLY A 208 41.62 -29.26 21.00
N ASP A 209 41.94 -29.98 19.94
CA ASP A 209 42.82 -29.60 18.84
C ASP A 209 41.94 -29.39 17.61
N VAL A 210 41.79 -28.14 17.15
CA VAL A 210 40.82 -27.75 16.14
C VAL A 210 41.42 -26.89 15.03
N ALA A 211 41.06 -27.19 13.80
CA ALA A 211 41.29 -26.29 12.68
C ALA A 211 40.12 -25.28 12.60
N ILE A 212 40.46 -24.00 12.54
CA ILE A 212 39.52 -22.90 12.28
C ILE A 212 39.76 -22.42 10.85
N THR A 213 38.69 -22.39 10.07
CA THR A 213 38.71 -21.99 8.66
C THR A 213 37.66 -20.91 8.38
N GLY A 214 37.91 -20.11 7.35
CA GLY A 214 37.01 -19.01 6.95
C GLY A 214 37.56 -18.24 5.76
N PHE A 215 36.96 -17.09 5.48
CA PHE A 215 37.40 -16.18 4.43
C PHE A 215 37.85 -14.84 5.02
N GLU A 216 38.93 -14.28 4.47
CA GLU A 216 39.39 -12.94 4.77
C GLU A 216 38.50 -11.88 4.09
N ASP A 217 38.61 -10.61 4.49
CA ASP A 217 37.86 -9.48 3.90
C ASP A 217 38.04 -9.36 2.37
N GLY A 218 39.13 -9.92 1.81
CA GLY A 218 39.41 -9.97 0.37
C GLY A 218 38.88 -11.22 -0.35
N GLY A 219 38.14 -12.10 0.32
CA GLY A 219 37.62 -13.36 -0.23
C GLY A 219 38.66 -14.49 -0.29
N LEU A 220 39.83 -14.32 0.32
CA LEU A 220 40.86 -15.36 0.38
C LEU A 220 40.52 -16.38 1.48
N PRO A 221 40.53 -17.69 1.19
CA PRO A 221 40.30 -18.69 2.22
C PRO A 221 41.52 -18.87 3.11
N PHE A 222 41.30 -19.16 4.39
CA PHE A 222 42.36 -19.57 5.32
C PHE A 222 41.96 -20.82 6.11
N ALA A 223 42.97 -21.54 6.61
CA ALA A 223 42.81 -22.66 7.53
C ALA A 223 43.99 -22.67 8.49
N HIS A 224 43.71 -22.53 9.78
CA HIS A 224 44.72 -22.36 10.82
C HIS A 224 44.44 -23.29 12.00
N ASP A 225 45.51 -23.71 12.65
CA ASP A 225 45.47 -24.63 13.79
C ASP A 225 45.29 -23.89 15.12
N TYR A 226 44.39 -24.39 15.97
CA TYR A 226 44.02 -23.80 17.26
C TYR A 226 43.91 -24.86 18.35
N TYR A 227 44.40 -24.49 19.52
CA TYR A 227 44.26 -25.27 20.73
C TYR A 227 43.37 -24.56 21.76
N ILE A 228 42.45 -25.33 22.34
CA ILE A 228 41.44 -24.83 23.27
C ILE A 228 41.88 -25.09 24.71
N THR A 229 42.31 -24.04 25.41
CA THR A 229 42.65 -24.13 26.85
C THR A 229 41.49 -23.73 27.76
N LYS A 230 40.63 -22.81 27.31
CA LYS A 230 39.47 -22.30 28.05
C LYS A 230 38.34 -21.94 27.10
N TYR A 231 37.13 -21.87 27.64
CA TYR A 231 35.93 -21.46 26.92
C TYR A 231 35.82 -19.92 26.87
N SER A 232 36.75 -19.30 26.16
CA SER A 232 36.83 -17.85 25.95
C SER A 232 37.57 -17.55 24.65
N GLU A 233 37.41 -16.34 24.12
CA GLU A 233 38.31 -15.81 23.09
C GLU A 233 39.78 -15.92 23.52
N CYS A 234 40.69 -15.95 22.54
CA CYS A 234 42.11 -15.93 22.84
C CYS A 234 42.53 -14.66 23.59
N MET A 235 43.15 -14.85 24.74
CA MET A 235 43.74 -13.81 25.57
C MET A 235 45.15 -14.22 25.99
N ILE A 236 46.04 -13.24 26.09
CA ILE A 236 47.39 -13.44 26.66
C ILE A 236 47.35 -12.93 28.10
N ASP A 237 47.71 -13.77 29.05
CA ASP A 237 47.77 -13.39 30.47
C ASP A 237 48.99 -12.48 30.79
N GLU A 238 49.04 -11.95 32.01
CA GLU A 238 50.15 -11.08 32.46
C GLU A 238 51.52 -11.78 32.39
N ASP A 239 51.55 -13.11 32.44
CA ASP A 239 52.74 -13.95 32.35
C ASP A 239 53.14 -14.27 30.89
N GLY A 240 52.36 -13.81 29.91
CA GLY A 240 52.60 -14.01 28.49
C GLY A 240 52.15 -15.38 27.96
N ASN A 241 51.29 -16.11 28.68
CA ASN A 241 50.71 -17.37 28.22
C ASN A 241 49.36 -17.13 27.54
N ALA A 242 49.14 -17.83 26.43
CA ALA A 242 47.88 -17.82 25.70
C ALA A 242 46.82 -18.68 26.44
N GLN A 243 45.62 -18.13 26.60
CA GLN A 243 44.45 -18.77 27.22
C GLN A 243 43.20 -18.52 26.38
N GLY A 244 42.28 -19.50 26.32
CA GLY A 244 41.09 -19.47 25.45
C GLY A 244 41.25 -20.37 24.23
N VAL A 245 40.60 -20.00 23.13
CA VAL A 245 40.74 -20.63 21.81
C VAL A 245 41.82 -19.86 21.02
N CYS A 246 43.06 -20.34 21.05
CA CYS A 246 44.21 -19.60 20.54
C CYS A 246 44.92 -20.35 19.40
N PRO A 247 45.44 -19.63 18.38
CA PRO A 247 46.26 -20.25 17.35
C PRO A 247 47.50 -20.90 17.95
N ASP A 248 47.90 -22.05 17.42
CA ASP A 248 49.02 -22.82 17.99
C ASP A 248 50.36 -22.10 17.92
N THR A 249 50.49 -21.18 16.95
CA THR A 249 51.66 -20.30 16.79
C THR A 249 51.90 -19.36 17.98
N LEU A 250 50.92 -19.17 18.87
CA LEU A 250 51.09 -18.37 20.09
C LEU A 250 51.77 -19.14 21.22
N TYR A 251 51.76 -20.47 21.20
CA TYR A 251 52.44 -21.26 22.21
C TYR A 251 53.92 -21.36 21.86
N LYS A 252 54.79 -20.99 22.82
CA LYS A 252 56.24 -21.06 22.61
C LYS A 252 56.64 -22.52 22.36
N PRO A 253 57.26 -22.85 21.20
CA PRO A 253 57.69 -24.20 20.93
C PRO A 253 58.82 -24.56 21.92
N THR A 254 58.77 -25.79 22.45
CA THR A 254 59.86 -26.32 23.29
C THR A 254 61.14 -26.57 22.48
N ASP A 255 61.04 -26.69 21.16
CA ASP A 255 62.14 -26.86 20.21
C ASP A 255 61.85 -26.03 18.93
N PRO A 256 62.76 -25.15 18.49
CA PRO A 256 62.56 -24.32 17.29
C PRO A 256 62.41 -25.10 15.97
N VAL A 257 62.63 -26.41 15.95
CA VAL A 257 62.41 -27.29 14.78
C VAL A 257 60.95 -27.79 14.66
N VAL A 258 60.16 -27.70 15.73
CA VAL A 258 58.78 -28.19 15.75
C VAL A 258 57.85 -27.21 15.03
N VAL A 259 57.19 -27.69 13.97
CA VAL A 259 56.13 -26.96 13.27
C VAL A 259 54.87 -27.02 14.12
N VAL A 260 54.48 -25.89 14.70
CA VAL A 260 53.30 -25.75 15.58
C VAL A 260 51.99 -25.54 14.82
N ASN A 261 52.02 -24.99 13.60
CA ASN A 261 50.82 -24.97 12.75
C ASN A 261 50.91 -26.12 11.75
N ASN A 262 50.23 -27.23 12.04
CA ASN A 262 50.27 -28.42 11.21
C ASN A 262 49.16 -28.45 10.14
N THR A 263 48.31 -27.41 10.10
CA THR A 263 47.22 -27.27 9.15
C THR A 263 47.70 -26.58 7.87
N LYS A 264 47.56 -27.26 6.73
CA LYS A 264 47.95 -26.75 5.42
C LYS A 264 46.73 -26.53 4.53
N MET A 265 46.44 -25.27 4.21
CA MET A 265 45.38 -24.92 3.26
C MET A 265 45.72 -25.43 1.85
N ILE A 266 44.76 -26.08 1.18
CA ILE A 266 44.89 -26.61 -0.18
C ILE A 266 44.05 -25.78 -1.16
N TYR A 267 42.78 -25.57 -0.83
CA TYR A 267 41.83 -24.88 -1.68
C TYR A 267 40.63 -24.39 -0.88
N GLY A 268 40.01 -23.29 -1.30
CA GLY A 268 38.71 -22.89 -0.79
C GLY A 268 37.94 -22.08 -1.82
N HIS A 269 36.62 -22.15 -1.75
CA HIS A 269 35.73 -21.30 -2.53
C HIS A 269 34.45 -21.03 -1.75
N ARG A 270 33.79 -19.93 -2.10
CA ARG A 270 32.45 -19.63 -1.66
C ARG A 270 31.58 -19.38 -2.88
N LYS A 271 30.50 -20.16 -3.02
CA LYS A 271 29.58 -20.12 -4.17
C LYS A 271 28.16 -20.36 -3.66
N ASP A 272 27.20 -19.59 -4.13
CA ASP A 272 25.78 -19.65 -3.71
C ASP A 272 25.57 -19.61 -2.18
N GLY A 273 26.38 -18.83 -1.46
CA GLY A 273 26.33 -18.77 0.01
C GLY A 273 26.91 -19.98 0.75
N VAL A 274 27.47 -20.95 0.02
CA VAL A 274 28.10 -22.15 0.58
C VAL A 274 29.62 -21.96 0.59
N SER A 275 30.19 -21.98 1.79
CA SER A 275 31.63 -21.97 2.04
C SER A 275 32.18 -23.39 1.98
N PHE A 276 33.24 -23.59 1.20
CA PHE A 276 33.98 -24.84 1.13
C PHE A 276 35.47 -24.58 1.30
N ILE A 277 36.11 -25.23 2.27
CA ILE A 277 37.56 -25.15 2.51
C ILE A 277 38.14 -26.54 2.68
N ARG A 278 39.16 -26.85 1.86
CA ARG A 278 39.98 -28.06 1.92
C ARG A 278 41.35 -27.73 2.49
N TYR A 279 41.74 -28.48 3.52
CA TYR A 279 43.06 -28.43 4.12
C TYR A 279 43.56 -29.84 4.43
N SER A 280 44.86 -29.97 4.69
CA SER A 280 45.44 -31.20 5.19
C SER A 280 46.08 -31.03 6.56
N ARG A 281 46.08 -32.13 7.33
CA ARG A 281 46.73 -32.25 8.64
C ARG A 281 47.45 -33.59 8.76
N PRO A 282 48.56 -33.68 9.52
CA PRO A 282 49.20 -34.95 9.79
C PRO A 282 48.36 -35.82 10.76
N LEU A 283 48.38 -37.15 10.60
CA LEU A 283 47.72 -38.06 11.55
C LEU A 283 48.47 -38.11 12.89
N GLN A 284 49.80 -38.06 12.82
CA GLN A 284 50.68 -37.95 13.98
C GLN A 284 51.59 -36.74 13.81
N SER A 285 51.46 -35.77 14.71
CA SER A 285 52.31 -34.59 14.76
C SER A 285 53.49 -34.76 15.73
N ASN A 286 54.51 -33.92 15.53
CA ASN A 286 55.65 -33.80 16.44
C ASN A 286 55.32 -32.94 17.67
N ASP A 287 54.28 -32.10 17.62
CA ASP A 287 53.79 -31.34 18.79
C ASP A 287 52.88 -32.22 19.64
N ILE A 288 53.46 -32.95 20.58
CA ILE A 288 52.71 -33.84 21.48
C ILE A 288 51.91 -33.10 22.56
N LYS A 289 52.06 -31.77 22.69
CA LYS A 289 51.47 -31.00 23.78
C LYS A 289 50.13 -30.38 23.37
N TYR A 290 50.07 -29.85 22.16
CA TYR A 290 48.89 -29.16 21.64
C TYR A 290 48.17 -29.95 20.54
N ASP A 291 48.85 -30.89 19.87
CA ASP A 291 48.19 -31.75 18.87
C ASP A 291 47.71 -33.08 19.45
N GLN A 292 46.54 -33.53 18.98
CA GLN A 292 46.01 -34.86 19.29
C GLN A 292 46.55 -35.92 18.32
N LYS A 293 46.84 -37.11 18.83
CA LYS A 293 47.20 -38.26 17.98
C LYS A 293 45.95 -38.86 17.36
N ILE A 294 45.88 -38.87 16.03
CA ILE A 294 44.74 -39.38 15.28
C ILE A 294 44.98 -40.85 14.94
N ASP A 295 44.20 -41.75 15.56
CA ASP A 295 44.14 -43.15 15.16
C ASP A 295 42.99 -43.33 14.16
N PRO A 296 43.26 -43.56 12.86
CA PRO A 296 42.23 -43.61 11.85
C PRO A 296 41.26 -44.79 12.04
N ARG A 297 41.64 -45.83 12.77
CA ARG A 297 40.84 -47.05 12.97
C ARG A 297 39.99 -47.03 14.24
N ALA A 298 40.24 -46.07 15.13
CA ALA A 298 39.52 -45.92 16.39
C ALA A 298 38.31 -45.00 16.22
N ASP A 299 37.28 -45.21 17.05
CA ASP A 299 36.13 -44.31 17.15
C ASP A 299 36.51 -43.12 18.04
N MET A 300 37.05 -42.06 17.43
CA MET A 300 37.51 -40.86 18.14
C MET A 300 36.39 -39.83 18.30
N ASN A 301 36.40 -39.10 19.42
CA ASN A 301 35.49 -37.96 19.62
C ASN A 301 35.98 -36.74 18.84
N VAL A 302 35.16 -36.26 17.90
CA VAL A 302 35.39 -35.01 17.16
C VAL A 302 34.42 -33.93 17.61
N ILE A 303 34.87 -32.69 17.59
CA ILE A 303 34.13 -31.48 17.95
C ILE A 303 34.07 -30.55 16.73
N TRP A 304 32.97 -29.83 16.62
CA TRP A 304 32.76 -28.88 15.52
C TRP A 304 31.93 -27.69 15.97
N ALA A 305 32.10 -26.57 15.28
CA ALA A 305 31.43 -25.31 15.59
C ALA A 305 31.36 -24.41 14.35
N VAL A 306 30.33 -23.56 14.31
CA VAL A 306 30.21 -22.45 13.37
C VAL A 306 29.86 -21.19 14.16
N GLY A 307 30.46 -20.06 13.84
CA GLY A 307 30.08 -18.78 14.41
C GLY A 307 30.90 -17.62 13.92
N LEU A 308 30.68 -16.43 14.48
CA LEU A 308 31.35 -15.22 14.02
C LEU A 308 32.85 -15.25 14.31
N ILE A 309 33.63 -14.81 13.31
CA ILE A 309 35.08 -14.63 13.45
C ILE A 309 35.42 -13.15 13.49
N LYS A 310 36.38 -12.79 14.35
CA LYS A 310 36.90 -11.42 14.42
C LYS A 310 38.15 -11.30 13.53
N PRO A 311 38.22 -10.33 12.60
CA PRO A 311 39.41 -10.11 11.79
C PRO A 311 40.59 -9.58 12.61
N PRO A 312 41.83 -9.73 12.11
CA PRO A 312 43.03 -9.26 12.79
C PRO A 312 43.04 -7.73 12.95
N ASP A 313 43.52 -7.24 14.09
CA ASP A 313 43.66 -5.82 14.41
C ASP A 313 45.10 -5.47 14.84
N SER A 314 45.38 -4.19 15.10
CA SER A 314 46.73 -3.72 15.47
C SER A 314 47.28 -4.33 16.76
N LEU A 315 46.43 -4.91 17.60
CA LEU A 315 46.80 -5.56 18.86
C LEU A 315 46.81 -7.10 18.75
N ARG A 316 46.02 -7.66 17.83
CA ARG A 316 45.80 -9.10 17.66
C ARG A 316 45.92 -9.46 16.16
N PRO A 317 47.08 -9.95 15.68
CA PRO A 317 47.31 -10.19 14.25
C PRO A 317 46.73 -11.53 13.75
N PHE A 318 45.69 -12.06 14.42
CA PHE A 318 45.08 -13.35 14.08
C PHE A 318 43.56 -13.20 14.01
N TYR A 319 42.94 -14.05 13.20
CA TYR A 319 41.49 -14.20 13.19
C TYR A 319 41.03 -14.93 14.44
N LEU A 320 40.08 -14.39 15.20
CA LEU A 320 39.70 -14.99 16.49
C LEU A 320 38.23 -15.40 16.51
N PRO A 321 37.92 -16.69 16.79
CA PRO A 321 36.55 -17.12 17.06
C PRO A 321 35.95 -16.34 18.23
N GLN A 322 34.86 -15.61 18.00
CA GLN A 322 34.19 -14.82 19.05
C GLN A 322 33.27 -15.70 19.90
N ASN A 323 32.49 -16.55 19.23
CA ASN A 323 31.60 -17.54 19.83
C ASN A 323 31.27 -18.60 18.78
N HIS A 324 30.79 -19.76 19.22
CA HIS A 324 30.34 -20.84 18.33
C HIS A 324 28.82 -20.80 18.05
N GLY A 325 28.18 -19.62 18.19
CA GLY A 325 26.76 -19.41 17.93
C GLY A 325 25.83 -20.47 18.54
N GLY A 326 24.79 -20.82 17.78
CA GLY A 326 23.85 -21.91 18.09
C GLY A 326 24.17 -23.26 17.41
N SER A 327 25.19 -23.31 16.55
CA SER A 327 25.51 -24.47 15.70
C SER A 327 26.86 -25.05 16.05
N TYR A 328 26.87 -25.93 17.07
CA TYR A 328 28.05 -26.66 17.51
C TYR A 328 27.66 -28.05 18.01
N GLY A 329 28.62 -28.97 18.04
CA GLY A 329 28.34 -30.32 18.48
C GLY A 329 29.59 -31.20 18.57
N HIS A 330 29.35 -32.46 18.86
CA HIS A 330 30.36 -33.50 18.87
C HIS A 330 29.77 -34.81 18.35
N LEU A 331 30.61 -35.66 17.78
CA LEU A 331 30.24 -37.01 17.38
C LEU A 331 31.45 -37.95 17.45
N LYS A 332 31.20 -39.26 17.36
CA LYS A 332 32.27 -40.25 17.19
C LYS A 332 32.50 -40.53 15.71
N LEU A 333 33.76 -40.45 15.30
CA LEU A 333 34.17 -40.61 13.90
C LEU A 333 35.27 -41.67 13.80
N ASN A 334 35.03 -42.66 12.94
CA ASN A 334 36.03 -43.63 12.49
C ASN A 334 36.48 -43.24 11.10
N LEU A 335 37.75 -42.88 10.91
CA LEU A 335 38.23 -42.32 9.64
C LEU A 335 38.47 -43.38 8.57
N SER A 336 38.72 -44.64 8.97
CA SER A 336 38.88 -45.78 8.08
C SER A 336 37.54 -46.36 7.58
N GLU A 337 36.42 -45.99 8.20
CA GLU A 337 35.09 -46.41 7.75
C GLU A 337 34.66 -45.63 6.50
N HIS A 338 34.13 -46.34 5.49
CA HIS A 338 33.60 -45.69 4.30
C HIS A 338 32.17 -45.18 4.54
N VAL A 339 31.98 -43.86 4.62
CA VAL A 339 30.69 -43.23 4.90
C VAL A 339 30.43 -42.12 3.88
N ASN A 340 29.21 -42.05 3.34
CA ASN A 340 28.80 -40.95 2.46
C ASN A 340 27.34 -40.56 2.73
N ASP A 341 27.12 -39.84 3.83
CA ASP A 341 25.80 -39.36 4.27
C ASP A 341 25.37 -38.06 3.56
N CYS A 342 26.29 -37.43 2.84
CA CYS A 342 26.08 -36.10 2.26
C CYS A 342 25.43 -36.17 0.89
N LEU A 343 24.11 -36.40 0.89
CA LEU A 343 23.32 -36.49 -0.33
C LEU A 343 22.82 -35.10 -0.77
N GLY A 344 23.01 -34.77 -2.05
CA GLY A 344 22.46 -33.56 -2.64
C GLY A 344 23.25 -32.28 -2.36
N PRO A 345 22.92 -31.19 -3.08
CA PRO A 345 23.49 -29.87 -2.84
C PRO A 345 23.08 -29.31 -1.48
N LEU A 346 23.90 -28.42 -0.92
CA LEU A 346 23.52 -27.55 0.19
C LEU A 346 22.80 -26.31 -0.34
N GLU A 347 21.78 -25.85 0.37
CA GLU A 347 21.07 -24.62 0.02
C GLU A 347 21.24 -23.61 1.16
N ALA A 348 21.90 -22.49 0.86
CA ALA A 348 22.01 -21.37 1.78
C ALA A 348 20.77 -20.47 1.69
N GLU A 349 20.37 -19.88 2.81
CA GLU A 349 19.32 -18.84 2.83
C GLU A 349 19.77 -17.59 2.08
N ASP A 350 21.06 -17.25 2.22
CA ASP A 350 21.69 -16.15 1.50
C ASP A 350 22.55 -16.68 0.33
N LYS A 351 21.93 -16.84 -0.84
CA LYS A 351 22.60 -17.36 -2.03
C LYS A 351 23.53 -16.34 -2.70
N GLU A 352 23.37 -15.06 -2.40
CA GLU A 352 24.06 -13.99 -3.09
C GLU A 352 24.92 -13.22 -2.09
N ASP A 353 26.24 -13.40 -2.16
CA ASP A 353 27.20 -12.65 -1.33
C ASP A 353 27.32 -11.17 -1.74
N GLN A 354 26.32 -10.63 -2.45
CA GLN A 354 26.33 -9.24 -2.89
C GLN A 354 25.95 -8.31 -1.77
N ASP A 355 26.76 -7.27 -1.62
CA ASP A 355 26.48 -6.18 -0.73
C ASP A 355 25.10 -5.57 -0.98
N LEU A 356 24.37 -5.23 0.09
CA LEU A 356 23.17 -4.42 0.00
C LEU A 356 23.53 -2.93 0.03
N VAL A 357 23.05 -2.17 -0.95
CA VAL A 357 23.09 -0.70 -0.95
C VAL A 357 21.66 -0.17 -0.89
N ILE A 358 21.33 0.55 0.18
CA ILE A 358 20.03 1.21 0.33
C ILE A 358 20.17 2.64 -0.21
N ALA A 359 19.34 2.99 -1.18
CA ALA A 359 19.35 4.31 -1.78
C ALA A 359 18.72 5.35 -0.85
N ASP A 360 19.52 6.30 -0.36
CA ASP A 360 19.04 7.46 0.41
C ASP A 360 18.65 8.62 -0.55
N LYS A 361 17.62 9.37 -0.18
CA LYS A 361 17.18 10.62 -0.82
C LYS A 361 18.26 11.71 -0.83
N LYS A 362 19.16 11.71 0.16
CA LYS A 362 20.16 12.78 0.36
C LYS A 362 21.46 12.53 -0.41
N GLU A 363 21.97 11.31 -0.36
CA GLU A 363 23.28 10.97 -0.89
C GLU A 363 23.19 10.40 -2.31
N PRO A 364 23.93 10.94 -3.29
CA PRO A 364 23.94 10.38 -4.62
C PRO A 364 24.72 9.06 -4.65
N LEU A 365 24.13 8.05 -5.30
CA LEU A 365 24.80 6.80 -5.61
C LEU A 365 25.88 7.04 -6.67
N VAL A 366 27.14 6.80 -6.32
CA VAL A 366 28.26 6.95 -7.24
C VAL A 366 28.42 5.67 -8.04
N VAL A 367 28.25 5.76 -9.36
CA VAL A 367 28.34 4.63 -10.28
C VAL A 367 29.65 4.72 -11.04
N SER A 368 30.54 3.76 -10.83
CA SER A 368 31.81 3.62 -11.52
C SER A 368 31.93 2.24 -12.15
N THR A 369 33.08 1.92 -12.73
CA THR A 369 33.33 0.61 -13.34
C THR A 369 34.67 0.04 -12.89
N GLY A 370 34.77 -1.29 -12.88
CA GLY A 370 35.97 -2.03 -12.45
C GLY A 370 35.94 -3.47 -12.94
N PRO A 371 37.01 -4.27 -12.71
CA PRO A 371 37.03 -5.68 -13.10
C PRO A 371 35.98 -6.50 -12.34
N ALA A 372 35.47 -7.58 -12.93
CA ALA A 372 34.62 -8.53 -12.22
C ALA A 372 35.49 -9.45 -11.35
N LEU A 373 35.32 -9.38 -10.03
CA LEU A 373 36.04 -10.23 -9.07
C LEU A 373 35.08 -11.26 -8.48
N HIS A 374 33.94 -10.81 -7.97
CA HIS A 374 32.92 -11.62 -7.29
C HIS A 374 31.52 -11.45 -7.90
N TYR A 375 31.44 -11.15 -9.20
CA TYR A 375 30.17 -10.95 -9.90
C TYR A 375 29.25 -12.18 -9.74
N PRO A 376 27.95 -11.99 -9.41
CA PRO A 376 27.07 -13.05 -8.92
C PRO A 376 26.37 -13.84 -10.03
N ASN A 377 26.68 -13.61 -11.31
CA ASN A 377 26.07 -14.32 -12.43
C ASN A 377 27.12 -14.68 -13.49
N PRO A 378 27.89 -15.77 -13.28
CA PRO A 378 28.87 -16.24 -14.24
C PRO A 378 28.20 -16.64 -15.56
N PRO A 379 28.94 -16.66 -16.68
CA PRO A 379 30.34 -16.29 -16.80
C PRO A 379 30.54 -14.77 -16.67
N ASN A 380 31.62 -14.39 -15.98
CA ASN A 380 31.85 -13.01 -15.59
C ASN A 380 32.35 -12.17 -16.78
N PRO A 381 31.82 -10.96 -16.99
CA PRO A 381 32.37 -10.05 -18.00
C PRO A 381 33.72 -9.49 -17.55
N SER A 382 34.47 -8.89 -18.46
CA SER A 382 35.78 -8.29 -18.14
C SER A 382 35.68 -7.08 -17.20
N LYS A 383 34.54 -6.38 -17.19
CA LYS A 383 34.27 -5.17 -16.41
C LYS A 383 32.80 -5.15 -15.98
N VAL A 384 32.54 -4.70 -14.75
CA VAL A 384 31.21 -4.53 -14.16
C VAL A 384 31.06 -3.14 -13.55
N LEU A 385 29.83 -2.81 -13.19
CA LEU A 385 29.44 -1.59 -12.49
C LEU A 385 29.74 -1.75 -11.01
N TYR A 386 30.30 -0.68 -10.44
CA TYR A 386 30.49 -0.52 -9.02
C TYR A 386 29.58 0.60 -8.54
N ILE A 387 28.86 0.38 -7.45
CA ILE A 387 28.03 1.41 -6.81
C ILE A 387 28.59 1.68 -5.43
N ASN A 388 28.96 2.92 -5.14
CA ASN A 388 29.60 3.33 -3.89
C ASN A 388 30.84 2.46 -3.55
N LYS A 389 31.64 2.12 -4.58
CA LYS A 389 32.83 1.24 -4.51
C LYS A 389 32.56 -0.23 -4.22
N LYS A 390 31.31 -0.66 -4.16
CA LYS A 390 30.91 -2.07 -4.04
C LYS A 390 30.68 -2.65 -5.43
N GLU A 391 31.18 -3.85 -5.67
CA GLU A 391 31.02 -4.54 -6.96
C GLU A 391 29.57 -4.98 -7.11
N SER A 392 28.88 -4.53 -8.16
CA SER A 392 27.52 -4.97 -8.53
C SER A 392 26.55 -5.28 -7.35
N PRO A 393 26.39 -4.39 -6.36
CA PRO A 393 25.60 -4.67 -5.16
C PRO A 393 24.10 -4.80 -5.46
N LEU A 394 23.38 -5.53 -4.60
CA LEU A 394 21.92 -5.48 -4.59
C LEU A 394 21.49 -4.07 -4.20
N LEU A 395 20.79 -3.38 -5.09
CA LEU A 395 20.31 -2.02 -4.84
C LEU A 395 18.88 -2.06 -4.28
N ARG A 396 18.62 -1.46 -3.12
CA ARG A 396 17.26 -1.28 -2.59
C ARG A 396 16.81 0.16 -2.77
N VAL A 397 15.69 0.35 -3.44
CA VAL A 397 15.07 1.66 -3.71
C VAL A 397 13.61 1.67 -3.25
N GLU A 398 13.13 2.84 -2.85
CA GLU A 398 11.76 3.02 -2.36
C GLU A 398 10.90 3.72 -3.42
N ARG A 399 9.69 3.22 -3.68
CA ARG A 399 8.73 3.85 -4.60
C ARG A 399 8.34 5.24 -4.09
N GLY A 400 8.31 6.21 -5.00
CA GLY A 400 8.00 7.61 -4.70
C GLY A 400 9.18 8.41 -4.13
N VAL A 401 10.28 7.74 -3.74
CA VAL A 401 11.46 8.41 -3.19
C VAL A 401 12.47 8.71 -4.31
N PRO A 402 12.85 9.98 -4.54
CA PRO A 402 13.82 10.32 -5.56
C PRO A 402 15.23 9.89 -5.17
N VAL A 403 15.80 8.98 -5.95
CA VAL A 403 17.17 8.48 -5.86
C VAL A 403 18.05 9.24 -6.84
N LYS A 404 19.19 9.74 -6.36
CA LYS A 404 20.15 10.47 -7.19
C LYS A 404 21.29 9.54 -7.59
N PHE A 405 21.66 9.56 -8.87
CA PHE A 405 22.81 8.84 -9.41
C PHE A 405 23.87 9.83 -9.90
N SER A 406 25.13 9.52 -9.65
CA SER A 406 26.30 10.22 -10.18
C SER A 406 27.11 9.22 -11.00
N ILE A 407 26.96 9.27 -12.32
CA ILE A 407 27.59 8.33 -13.26
C ILE A 407 29.00 8.81 -13.60
N GLN A 408 29.97 7.93 -13.33
CA GLN A 408 31.42 8.11 -13.47
C GLN A 408 32.04 6.85 -14.13
N ALA A 409 31.26 6.15 -14.95
CA ALA A 409 31.55 4.82 -15.46
C ALA A 409 32.40 4.79 -16.75
N GLY A 410 32.51 5.90 -17.46
CA GLY A 410 33.10 6.01 -18.81
C GLY A 410 32.06 6.41 -19.86
N HIS A 411 32.52 6.69 -21.10
CA HIS A 411 31.65 6.92 -22.27
C HIS A 411 31.22 5.60 -22.95
N ASP A 412 31.91 4.51 -22.63
CA ASP A 412 31.60 3.15 -23.08
C ASP A 412 30.54 2.47 -22.21
N VAL A 413 29.99 3.18 -21.22
CA VAL A 413 29.06 2.63 -20.23
C VAL A 413 27.95 3.64 -19.93
N ALA A 414 26.74 3.31 -20.37
CA ALA A 414 25.53 4.09 -20.12
C ALA A 414 24.61 3.33 -19.16
N LEU A 415 24.36 3.87 -17.96
CA LEU A 415 23.53 3.21 -16.95
C LEU A 415 22.06 3.22 -17.36
N TYR A 416 21.38 2.08 -17.21
CA TYR A 416 19.93 2.04 -17.28
C TYR A 416 19.35 0.96 -16.36
N VAL A 417 18.07 1.11 -16.03
CA VAL A 417 17.28 0.15 -15.24
C VAL A 417 16.23 -0.47 -16.14
N THR A 418 16.16 -1.79 -16.17
CA THR A 418 15.39 -2.60 -17.11
C THR A 418 14.70 -3.79 -16.45
N SER A 419 13.71 -4.35 -17.13
CA SER A 419 13.09 -5.64 -16.78
C SER A 419 13.97 -6.85 -17.13
N ASP A 420 15.00 -6.68 -17.95
CA ASP A 420 15.85 -7.76 -18.47
C ASP A 420 17.06 -8.05 -17.54
N PRO A 421 17.29 -9.32 -17.13
CA PRO A 421 18.37 -9.68 -16.20
C PRO A 421 19.78 -9.71 -16.81
N ILE A 422 19.90 -9.54 -18.14
CA ILE A 422 21.16 -9.61 -18.87
C ILE A 422 21.65 -8.20 -19.23
N GLY A 423 20.75 -7.28 -19.56
CA GLY A 423 21.08 -5.94 -20.02
C GLY A 423 21.70 -5.92 -21.43
N GLY A 424 22.39 -4.82 -21.76
CA GLY A 424 23.08 -4.65 -23.04
C GLY A 424 22.15 -4.51 -24.24
N ASN A 425 21.00 -3.83 -24.06
CA ASN A 425 19.96 -3.63 -25.07
C ASN A 425 19.36 -4.96 -25.56
N ALA A 426 18.28 -5.40 -24.92
CA ALA A 426 17.63 -6.68 -25.19
C ALA A 426 17.16 -6.83 -26.65
N THR A 427 16.88 -5.72 -27.35
CA THR A 427 16.47 -5.72 -28.75
C THR A 427 17.54 -6.33 -29.66
N LEU A 428 18.83 -6.16 -29.33
CA LEU A 428 19.94 -6.76 -30.08
C LEU A 428 19.96 -8.29 -29.97
N ARG A 429 19.30 -8.84 -28.94
CA ARG A 429 19.13 -10.27 -28.70
C ARG A 429 17.74 -10.79 -29.09
N ASN A 430 16.99 -10.06 -29.94
CA ASN A 430 15.61 -10.38 -30.32
C ASN A 430 14.65 -10.55 -29.14
N THR A 431 14.89 -9.85 -28.03
CA THR A 431 14.09 -9.91 -26.80
C THR A 431 13.50 -8.54 -26.49
N SER A 432 12.31 -8.48 -25.90
CA SER A 432 11.69 -7.22 -25.45
C SER A 432 12.09 -6.89 -24.02
N GLU A 433 12.35 -5.61 -23.75
CA GLU A 433 12.57 -5.11 -22.39
C GLU A 433 11.76 -3.84 -22.13
N THR A 434 11.46 -3.58 -20.85
CA THR A 434 10.92 -2.30 -20.39
C THR A 434 12.02 -1.52 -19.69
N ILE A 435 12.29 -0.31 -20.15
CA ILE A 435 13.26 0.60 -19.52
C ILE A 435 12.52 1.48 -18.51
N TYR A 436 12.92 1.41 -17.25
CA TYR A 436 12.33 2.18 -16.14
C TYR A 436 13.09 3.48 -15.86
N PHE A 437 14.37 3.53 -16.20
CA PHE A 437 15.25 4.68 -15.94
C PHE A 437 16.54 4.59 -16.74
N GLY A 438 17.14 5.75 -17.03
CA GLY A 438 18.39 5.85 -17.77
C GLY A 438 18.21 5.62 -19.28
N GLY A 439 19.34 5.51 -19.98
CA GLY A 439 19.37 5.51 -21.43
C GLY A 439 20.76 5.83 -21.97
N PRO A 440 20.91 6.02 -23.29
CA PRO A 440 22.19 6.36 -23.92
C PRO A 440 22.86 7.61 -23.35
N GLU A 441 22.07 8.57 -22.85
CA GLU A 441 22.53 9.81 -22.22
C GLU A 441 23.10 9.62 -20.81
N ALA A 442 22.95 8.44 -20.22
CA ALA A 442 23.39 8.13 -18.86
C ALA A 442 24.86 7.69 -18.79
N GLU A 443 25.73 8.30 -19.60
CA GLU A 443 27.18 8.11 -19.61
C GLU A 443 27.89 9.27 -18.90
N GLY A 444 29.04 9.03 -18.26
CA GLY A 444 29.75 10.08 -17.53
C GLY A 444 31.11 9.65 -17.02
N VAL A 445 32.00 10.61 -16.76
CA VAL A 445 33.38 10.37 -16.32
C VAL A 445 33.65 11.02 -14.96
N GLN A 446 34.68 10.58 -14.24
CA GLN A 446 35.00 11.11 -12.91
C GLN A 446 35.22 12.64 -12.88
N ALA A 447 35.81 13.20 -13.95
CA ALA A 447 36.04 14.65 -14.06
C ALA A 447 34.76 15.46 -14.33
N SER A 448 33.74 14.84 -14.93
CA SER A 448 32.47 15.45 -15.28
C SER A 448 31.35 14.40 -15.14
N PRO A 449 30.92 14.11 -13.89
CA PRO A 449 29.92 13.09 -13.64
C PRO A 449 28.56 13.50 -14.17
N THR A 450 27.85 12.56 -14.80
CA THR A 450 26.47 12.76 -15.22
C THR A 450 25.54 12.51 -14.04
N LYS A 451 24.67 13.48 -13.74
CA LYS A 451 23.74 13.42 -12.62
C LYS A 451 22.35 13.12 -13.13
N LEU A 452 21.76 12.04 -12.64
CA LEU A 452 20.40 11.63 -12.97
C LEU A 452 19.60 11.42 -11.69
N VAL A 453 18.28 11.55 -11.79
CA VAL A 453 17.36 11.32 -10.67
C VAL A 453 16.28 10.36 -11.12
N TRP A 454 16.13 9.27 -10.39
CA TRP A 454 15.07 8.30 -10.60
C TRP A 454 14.10 8.35 -9.43
N SER A 455 12.80 8.39 -9.70
CA SER A 455 11.77 8.18 -8.69
C SER A 455 10.96 6.96 -9.14
N PRO A 456 11.25 5.75 -8.61
CA PRO A 456 10.50 4.56 -8.98
C PRO A 456 9.02 4.81 -8.71
N ASP A 457 8.19 4.60 -9.72
CA ASP A 457 6.76 4.82 -9.59
C ASP A 457 6.05 3.55 -9.11
N ARG A 458 4.74 3.64 -8.90
CA ARG A 458 3.91 2.48 -8.52
C ARG A 458 3.89 1.35 -9.55
N ASN A 459 4.22 1.63 -10.82
CA ASN A 459 4.19 0.64 -11.91
C ASN A 459 5.52 -0.12 -12.02
N THR A 460 6.57 0.37 -11.37
CA THR A 460 7.87 -0.29 -11.31
C THR A 460 7.71 -1.61 -10.52
N PRO A 461 8.07 -2.79 -11.07
CA PRO A 461 8.00 -4.07 -10.37
C PRO A 461 8.88 -4.13 -9.12
N ASP A 462 8.61 -5.08 -8.21
CA ASP A 462 9.40 -5.26 -6.97
C ASP A 462 10.85 -5.70 -7.24
N LEU A 463 11.11 -6.27 -8.42
CA LEU A 463 12.42 -6.66 -8.90
C LEU A 463 12.63 -6.13 -10.32
N VAL A 464 13.65 -5.31 -10.50
CA VAL A 464 14.18 -4.86 -11.79
C VAL A 464 15.71 -5.00 -11.78
N TYR A 465 16.38 -4.68 -12.87
CA TYR A 465 17.84 -4.87 -13.00
C TYR A 465 18.48 -3.58 -13.47
N TYR A 466 19.67 -3.27 -12.98
CA TYR A 466 20.47 -2.16 -13.49
C TYR A 466 21.66 -2.71 -14.27
N HIS A 467 21.90 -2.19 -15.46
CA HIS A 467 22.96 -2.66 -16.35
C HIS A 467 23.56 -1.50 -17.15
N SER A 468 24.56 -1.82 -17.97
CA SER A 468 24.98 -0.96 -19.06
C SER A 468 24.08 -1.22 -20.27
N LEU A 469 23.65 -0.16 -20.95
CA LEU A 469 22.89 -0.27 -22.19
C LEU A 469 23.75 -0.84 -23.33
N TYR A 470 25.08 -0.65 -23.27
CA TYR A 470 26.00 -1.05 -24.34
C TYR A 470 26.60 -2.43 -24.15
N VAL A 471 26.75 -2.88 -22.89
CA VAL A 471 27.43 -4.13 -22.57
C VAL A 471 26.57 -4.98 -21.63
N PRO A 472 26.25 -6.24 -21.99
CA PRO A 472 25.53 -7.16 -21.12
C PRO A 472 26.27 -7.48 -19.82
N LYS A 473 25.52 -7.96 -18.82
CA LYS A 473 25.97 -8.47 -17.52
C LYS A 473 26.86 -7.52 -16.71
N MET A 474 26.76 -6.21 -16.94
CA MET A 474 27.57 -5.25 -16.20
C MET A 474 27.04 -4.89 -14.80
N GLY A 475 25.83 -5.31 -14.42
CA GLY A 475 25.21 -4.85 -13.18
C GLY A 475 24.29 -5.91 -12.58
N TRP A 476 23.46 -5.54 -11.62
CA TRP A 476 22.71 -6.53 -10.83
C TRP A 476 21.26 -6.10 -10.57
N LYS A 477 20.68 -6.68 -9.53
CA LYS A 477 19.29 -6.52 -9.14
C LYS A 477 19.05 -5.19 -8.44
N VAL A 478 17.87 -4.65 -8.67
CA VAL A 478 17.26 -3.58 -7.90
C VAL A 478 16.00 -4.13 -7.23
N GLN A 479 16.00 -4.17 -5.90
CA GLN A 479 14.82 -4.44 -5.10
C GLN A 479 14.04 -3.15 -4.87
N VAL A 480 12.85 -3.07 -5.44
CA VAL A 480 11.95 -1.92 -5.30
C VAL A 480 10.94 -2.23 -4.21
N VAL A 481 11.00 -1.47 -3.11
CA VAL A 481 10.08 -1.61 -1.99
C VAL A 481 9.07 -0.46 -1.99
N ASP A 482 7.88 -0.69 -1.43
CA ASP A 482 6.89 0.37 -1.31
C ASP A 482 7.38 1.41 -0.28
N GLY A 483 7.36 2.69 -0.67
CA GLY A 483 7.60 3.81 0.26
C GLY A 483 6.36 4.09 1.12
N GLY A 484 6.40 5.18 1.90
CA GLY A 484 5.21 5.66 2.59
C GLY A 484 4.11 6.08 1.59
N LEU A 485 2.83 5.89 1.93
CA LEU A 485 1.71 6.44 1.16
C LEU A 485 1.90 7.93 0.79
N PRO A 486 2.44 8.81 1.67
CA PRO A 486 2.70 10.20 1.31
C PRO A 486 3.78 10.40 0.24
N ASP A 487 4.72 9.47 0.08
CA ASP A 487 5.76 9.53 -0.94
C ASP A 487 5.26 8.97 -2.28
N MET A 488 4.35 8.00 -2.25
CA MET A 488 3.78 7.37 -3.45
C MET A 488 2.63 8.16 -4.11
N TYR A 489 1.97 9.05 -3.35
CA TYR A 489 0.83 9.83 -3.81
C TYR A 489 1.06 11.33 -3.67
N ASN A 490 0.74 12.08 -4.72
CA ASN A 490 1.02 13.53 -4.76
C ASN A 490 0.14 14.33 -3.81
N ASN A 491 -1.07 13.85 -3.52
CA ASN A 491 -2.05 14.53 -2.70
C ASN A 491 -2.57 13.61 -1.61
N SER A 492 -2.92 14.19 -0.47
CA SER A 492 -3.59 13.48 0.62
C SER A 492 -4.55 14.39 1.36
N VAL A 493 -5.58 13.80 1.95
CA VAL A 493 -6.50 14.52 2.83
C VAL A 493 -7.05 13.59 3.90
N SER A 494 -7.33 14.17 5.06
CA SER A 494 -8.01 13.48 6.14
C SER A 494 -9.52 13.62 5.96
N LEU A 495 -10.22 12.48 5.90
CA LEU A 495 -11.68 12.45 5.88
C LEU A 495 -12.21 12.62 7.33
N ASP A 496 -13.46 13.09 7.46
CA ASP A 496 -14.13 13.54 8.70
C ASP A 496 -13.76 12.72 9.95
N ASP A 497 -13.60 13.41 11.10
CA ASP A 497 -13.11 12.87 12.37
C ASP A 497 -11.68 12.26 12.34
N GLN A 498 -10.89 12.52 11.28
CA GLN A 498 -9.53 12.01 11.07
C GLN A 498 -9.41 10.48 11.13
N GLN A 499 -10.48 9.75 10.78
CA GLN A 499 -10.49 8.29 10.89
C GLN A 499 -10.04 7.56 9.63
N VAL A 500 -10.07 8.24 8.47
CA VAL A 500 -9.60 7.70 7.19
C VAL A 500 -8.74 8.75 6.50
N MET A 501 -7.55 8.35 6.07
CA MET A 501 -6.68 9.15 5.21
C MET A 501 -6.87 8.70 3.76
N LEU A 502 -7.21 9.64 2.89
CA LEU A 502 -7.36 9.44 1.45
C LEU A 502 -6.15 10.04 0.74
N PHE A 503 -5.53 9.28 -0.15
CA PHE A 503 -4.40 9.67 -0.97
C PHE A 503 -4.76 9.51 -2.44
N TRP A 504 -4.27 10.41 -3.29
CA TRP A 504 -4.48 10.28 -4.73
C TRP A 504 -3.42 10.95 -5.59
N THR A 505 -3.27 10.41 -6.80
CA THR A 505 -2.47 10.99 -7.88
C THR A 505 -3.31 10.97 -9.15
N LEU A 506 -3.39 12.13 -9.81
CA LEU A 506 -4.09 12.28 -11.09
C LEU A 506 -3.11 12.03 -12.25
N ALA A 507 -3.58 11.32 -13.26
CA ALA A 507 -2.97 11.21 -14.58
C ALA A 507 -3.97 11.75 -15.63
N GLU A 508 -3.59 11.82 -16.91
CA GLU A 508 -4.42 12.41 -17.97
C GLU A 508 -5.84 11.81 -18.03
N ASN A 509 -5.95 10.48 -17.94
CA ASN A 509 -7.24 9.75 -18.08
C ASN A 509 -7.57 8.83 -16.90
N SER A 510 -6.79 8.86 -15.82
CA SER A 510 -6.98 7.96 -14.68
C SER A 510 -6.65 8.63 -13.36
N ILE A 511 -7.18 8.05 -12.28
CA ILE A 511 -6.89 8.43 -10.91
C ILE A 511 -6.43 7.19 -10.16
N SER A 512 -5.32 7.32 -9.44
CA SER A 512 -4.85 6.32 -8.49
C SER A 512 -5.21 6.79 -7.09
N ILE A 513 -5.83 5.90 -6.32
CA ILE A 513 -6.36 6.18 -5.00
C ILE A 513 -5.78 5.18 -4.01
N ALA A 514 -5.40 5.67 -2.83
CA ALA A 514 -5.25 4.84 -1.65
C ALA A 514 -6.12 5.38 -0.52
N ALA A 515 -6.71 4.49 0.26
CA ALA A 515 -7.39 4.84 1.49
C ALA A 515 -6.84 3.99 2.63
N ARG A 516 -6.49 4.63 3.73
CA ARG A 516 -5.98 4.01 4.94
C ARG A 516 -6.88 4.35 6.12
N GLY A 517 -7.31 3.34 6.86
CA GLY A 517 -8.00 3.55 8.13
C GLY A 517 -7.04 3.92 9.27
N GLU A 518 -7.53 4.59 10.30
CA GLU A 518 -6.77 4.87 11.53
C GLU A 518 -7.16 3.93 12.69
N LYS A 519 -8.07 2.99 12.44
CA LYS A 519 -8.55 2.01 13.42
C LYS A 519 -8.50 0.59 12.87
N LYS A 520 -8.44 -0.37 13.79
CA LYS A 520 -8.52 -1.78 13.44
C LYS A 520 -9.89 -2.10 12.85
N SER A 521 -9.92 -2.73 11.68
CA SER A 521 -11.15 -3.14 11.00
C SER A 521 -10.91 -4.40 10.18
N GLY A 522 -11.98 -5.13 9.87
CA GLY A 522 -11.91 -6.24 8.91
C GLY A 522 -12.08 -5.80 7.47
N TYR A 523 -12.73 -4.64 7.25
CA TYR A 523 -12.75 -3.98 5.95
C TYR A 523 -12.73 -2.46 6.09
N LEU A 524 -12.29 -1.81 5.02
CA LEU A 524 -12.40 -0.36 4.81
C LEU A 524 -13.18 -0.12 3.52
N ALA A 525 -14.17 0.76 3.58
CA ALA A 525 -14.95 1.17 2.43
C ALA A 525 -14.85 2.68 2.23
N ILE A 526 -14.61 3.11 1.00
CA ILE A 526 -14.76 4.50 0.55
C ILE A 526 -15.88 4.56 -0.47
N GLY A 527 -16.72 5.60 -0.41
CA GLY A 527 -17.86 5.78 -1.31
C GLY A 527 -17.85 7.16 -1.95
N PHE A 528 -18.24 7.22 -3.22
CA PHE A 528 -18.43 8.47 -3.96
C PHE A 528 -19.92 8.76 -4.05
N GLY A 529 -20.36 9.78 -3.33
CA GLY A 529 -21.77 10.10 -3.15
C GLY A 529 -22.01 11.14 -2.06
N ARG A 530 -23.23 11.69 -2.02
CA ARG A 530 -23.67 12.62 -0.96
C ARG A 530 -24.08 11.89 0.32
N GLU A 531 -24.62 10.70 0.15
CA GLU A 531 -25.12 9.82 1.20
C GLU A 531 -24.85 8.38 0.80
N MET A 532 -25.14 7.42 1.70
CA MET A 532 -24.90 5.99 1.43
C MET A 532 -25.73 5.49 0.25
N ALA A 533 -27.02 5.83 0.20
CA ALA A 533 -27.87 5.52 -0.93
C ALA A 533 -27.43 6.33 -2.17
N ASN A 534 -27.48 5.68 -3.34
CA ASN A 534 -27.02 6.19 -4.62
C ASN A 534 -25.52 6.56 -4.64
N SER A 535 -24.67 5.71 -4.04
CA SER A 535 -23.22 5.90 -4.03
C SER A 535 -22.45 4.72 -4.63
N TYR A 536 -21.28 5.02 -5.19
CA TYR A 536 -20.34 4.02 -5.67
C TYR A 536 -19.30 3.74 -4.61
N ALA A 537 -19.20 2.50 -4.14
CA ALA A 537 -18.32 2.11 -3.06
C ALA A 537 -17.18 1.21 -3.53
N TYR A 538 -16.02 1.40 -2.92
CA TYR A 538 -14.82 0.57 -3.07
C TYR A 538 -14.49 -0.01 -1.71
N VAL A 539 -14.49 -1.33 -1.61
CA VAL A 539 -14.33 -2.03 -0.33
C VAL A 539 -13.08 -2.89 -0.40
N GLY A 540 -12.16 -2.67 0.54
CA GLY A 540 -10.94 -3.44 0.72
C GLY A 540 -10.99 -4.31 1.97
N TRP A 541 -10.60 -5.58 1.86
CA TRP A 541 -10.54 -6.52 2.99
C TRP A 541 -9.48 -7.61 2.74
N ILE A 542 -9.11 -8.34 3.80
CA ILE A 542 -8.27 -9.54 3.70
C ILE A 542 -9.20 -10.77 3.71
N ASP A 543 -9.08 -11.65 2.72
CA ASP A 543 -9.88 -12.87 2.65
C ASP A 543 -9.36 -13.97 3.60
N ASP A 544 -10.10 -15.07 3.71
CA ASP A 544 -9.77 -16.20 4.61
C ASP A 544 -8.44 -16.90 4.24
N SER A 545 -7.92 -16.68 3.03
CA SER A 545 -6.61 -17.17 2.58
C SER A 545 -5.46 -16.18 2.85
N GLY A 546 -5.75 -15.07 3.53
CA GLY A 546 -4.77 -14.02 3.83
C GLY A 546 -4.48 -13.09 2.66
N LYS A 547 -5.23 -13.19 1.54
CA LYS A 547 -5.03 -12.36 0.36
C LYS A 547 -5.91 -11.11 0.43
N GLY A 548 -5.29 -9.94 0.26
CA GLY A 548 -6.01 -8.68 0.14
C GLY A 548 -6.84 -8.59 -1.15
N ARG A 549 -8.08 -8.12 -1.02
CA ARG A 549 -9.01 -7.89 -2.13
C ARG A 549 -9.56 -6.47 -2.07
N VAL A 550 -9.85 -5.91 -3.24
CA VAL A 550 -10.65 -4.68 -3.38
C VAL A 550 -11.68 -4.92 -4.46
N ASN A 551 -12.96 -4.73 -4.12
CA ASN A 551 -14.08 -4.83 -5.07
C ASN A 551 -14.88 -3.53 -5.10
N THR A 552 -15.64 -3.36 -6.18
CA THR A 552 -16.51 -2.21 -6.41
C THR A 552 -17.98 -2.57 -6.24
N TYR A 553 -18.76 -1.64 -5.72
CA TYR A 553 -20.17 -1.83 -5.42
C TYR A 553 -20.98 -0.57 -5.76
N TRP A 554 -22.26 -0.76 -6.08
CA TRP A 554 -23.28 0.28 -6.16
C TRP A 554 -24.26 0.10 -5.01
N ILE A 555 -24.55 1.19 -4.30
CA ILE A 555 -25.42 1.17 -3.13
C ILE A 555 -26.71 1.93 -3.44
N ASP A 556 -27.87 1.29 -3.34
CA ASP A 556 -29.19 1.91 -3.63
C ASP A 556 -30.05 2.15 -2.38
N GLY A 557 -29.54 1.83 -1.19
CA GLY A 557 -30.24 1.91 0.09
C GLY A 557 -29.31 1.69 1.29
N ASN A 558 -29.89 1.60 2.49
CA ASN A 558 -29.12 1.52 3.75
C ASN A 558 -29.03 0.09 4.32
N ASP A 559 -29.71 -0.88 3.70
CA ASP A 559 -29.71 -2.27 4.14
C ASP A 559 -28.58 -3.07 3.45
N PRO A 560 -28.11 -4.17 4.04
CA PRO A 560 -27.05 -4.98 3.41
C PRO A 560 -27.43 -5.54 2.02
N SER A 561 -28.72 -5.78 1.77
CA SER A 561 -29.24 -6.23 0.47
C SER A 561 -29.22 -5.16 -0.62
N SER A 562 -28.96 -3.90 -0.25
CA SER A 562 -28.86 -2.77 -1.16
C SER A 562 -27.44 -2.55 -1.72
N VAL A 563 -26.50 -3.41 -1.36
CA VAL A 563 -25.12 -3.37 -1.85
C VAL A 563 -24.97 -4.34 -3.01
N HIS A 564 -24.85 -3.81 -4.22
CA HIS A 564 -24.77 -4.59 -5.46
C HIS A 564 -23.35 -4.59 -6.00
N PRO A 565 -22.71 -5.74 -6.27
CA PRO A 565 -21.38 -5.78 -6.85
C PRO A 565 -21.38 -5.17 -8.26
N THR A 566 -20.34 -4.40 -8.57
CA THR A 566 -20.09 -3.83 -9.91
C THR A 566 -18.77 -4.34 -10.45
N ASN A 567 -18.50 -4.14 -11.74
CA ASN A 567 -17.27 -4.60 -12.37
C ASN A 567 -16.56 -3.46 -13.13
N GLU A 568 -15.91 -2.58 -12.37
CA GLU A 568 -15.05 -1.53 -12.92
C GLU A 568 -13.68 -2.07 -13.35
N ASN A 569 -13.07 -1.48 -14.38
CA ASN A 569 -11.72 -1.84 -14.84
C ASN A 569 -10.65 -1.25 -13.89
N LEU A 570 -10.52 -1.86 -12.72
CA LEU A 570 -9.51 -1.50 -11.74
C LEU A 570 -8.16 -2.13 -12.11
N THR A 571 -7.11 -1.32 -12.08
CA THR A 571 -5.73 -1.78 -12.19
C THR A 571 -4.97 -1.49 -10.91
N TYR A 572 -3.86 -2.19 -10.69
CA TYR A 572 -3.03 -2.03 -9.48
C TYR A 572 -3.83 -2.19 -8.17
N VAL A 573 -4.63 -3.27 -8.08
CA VAL A 573 -5.43 -3.55 -6.90
C VAL A 573 -4.58 -4.18 -5.81
N ARG A 574 -4.41 -3.49 -4.69
CA ARG A 574 -3.71 -3.99 -3.50
C ARG A 574 -4.56 -3.69 -2.26
N CYS A 575 -4.56 -4.63 -1.32
CA CYS A 575 -5.09 -4.40 0.01
C CYS A 575 -4.16 -5.06 1.01
N LYS A 576 -3.75 -4.32 2.04
CA LYS A 576 -2.85 -4.80 3.10
C LYS A 576 -3.47 -4.52 4.45
N SER A 577 -3.19 -5.38 5.42
CA SER A 577 -3.54 -5.18 6.82
C SER A 577 -2.29 -5.16 7.67
N GLU A 578 -1.98 -4.01 8.27
CA GLU A 578 -0.85 -3.85 9.18
C GLU A 578 -1.39 -3.55 10.57
N ASN A 579 -1.08 -4.40 11.56
CA ASN A 579 -1.61 -4.29 12.92
C ASN A 579 -3.15 -4.22 13.01
N GLY A 580 -3.86 -4.79 12.01
CA GLY A 580 -5.32 -4.76 11.89
C GLY A 580 -5.87 -3.50 11.21
N ILE A 581 -5.02 -2.56 10.79
CA ILE A 581 -5.41 -1.39 10.00
C ILE A 581 -5.42 -1.77 8.52
N ILE A 582 -6.54 -1.55 7.86
CA ILE A 582 -6.70 -1.81 6.42
C ILE A 582 -6.23 -0.59 5.60
N THR A 583 -5.39 -0.87 4.62
CA THR A 583 -5.05 0.04 3.51
C THR A 583 -5.50 -0.61 2.21
N LEU A 584 -6.26 0.11 1.40
CA LEU A 584 -6.67 -0.31 0.07
C LEU A 584 -6.10 0.65 -0.97
N GLU A 585 -5.69 0.11 -2.11
CA GLU A 585 -5.05 0.85 -3.20
C GLU A 585 -5.60 0.32 -4.53
N PHE A 586 -5.93 1.23 -5.44
CA PHE A 586 -6.37 0.89 -6.79
C PHE A 586 -6.19 2.08 -7.74
N THR A 587 -6.16 1.79 -9.03
CA THR A 587 -6.22 2.78 -10.11
C THR A 587 -7.48 2.54 -10.93
N ARG A 588 -8.19 3.62 -11.26
CA ARG A 588 -9.40 3.58 -12.09
C ARG A 588 -9.38 4.67 -13.17
N PRO A 589 -10.04 4.47 -14.31
CA PRO A 589 -10.23 5.53 -15.29
C PRO A 589 -11.10 6.66 -14.71
N LEU A 590 -10.87 7.91 -15.15
CA LEU A 590 -11.73 9.03 -14.79
C LEU A 590 -13.13 8.90 -15.40
N ASN A 591 -13.19 8.39 -16.63
CA ASN A 591 -14.42 8.11 -17.37
C ASN A 591 -14.48 6.63 -17.81
N PRO A 592 -15.42 5.81 -17.30
CA PRO A 592 -15.59 4.43 -17.72
C PRO A 592 -15.99 4.29 -19.20
N SER A 593 -15.38 3.35 -19.94
CA SER A 593 -15.61 3.14 -21.37
C SER A 593 -16.80 2.21 -21.69
N CYS A 594 -17.91 2.31 -20.94
CA CYS A 594 -19.05 1.39 -21.02
C CYS A 594 -20.41 2.11 -21.13
N ASP A 595 -21.46 1.40 -21.55
CA ASP A 595 -22.80 1.98 -21.79
C ASP A 595 -23.54 2.31 -20.47
N PRO A 596 -23.84 3.60 -20.19
CA PRO A 596 -24.57 4.06 -19.01
C PRO A 596 -25.93 3.41 -18.76
N LYS A 597 -26.60 2.93 -19.81
CA LYS A 597 -27.95 2.33 -19.71
C LYS A 597 -27.91 0.85 -19.37
N ALA A 598 -26.80 0.19 -19.62
CA ALA A 598 -26.64 -1.25 -19.40
C ALA A 598 -26.04 -1.56 -18.02
N ARG A 599 -25.22 -0.65 -17.48
CA ARG A 599 -24.36 -0.90 -16.31
C ARG A 599 -24.28 0.34 -15.43
N HIS A 600 -24.64 0.22 -14.16
CA HIS A 600 -24.70 1.35 -13.22
C HIS A 600 -23.34 2.01 -12.99
N GLU A 601 -22.26 1.23 -12.99
CA GLU A 601 -20.88 1.69 -12.83
C GLU A 601 -20.41 2.66 -13.91
N CYS A 602 -21.04 2.66 -15.09
CA CYS A 602 -20.67 3.56 -16.18
C CYS A 602 -21.10 5.01 -15.92
N ASN A 603 -21.98 5.24 -14.93
CA ASN A 603 -22.35 6.58 -14.49
C ASN A 603 -21.40 7.14 -13.40
N ASN A 604 -20.42 6.34 -12.94
CA ASN A 604 -19.43 6.76 -11.96
C ASN A 604 -18.29 7.57 -12.63
N ILE A 605 -18.62 8.76 -13.12
CA ILE A 605 -17.68 9.66 -13.79
C ILE A 605 -17.05 10.59 -12.75
N ILE A 606 -15.70 10.68 -12.74
CA ILE A 606 -14.98 11.65 -11.91
C ILE A 606 -14.45 12.75 -12.81
N ASP A 607 -14.97 13.97 -12.62
CA ASP A 607 -14.39 15.20 -13.18
C ASP A 607 -13.46 15.84 -12.14
N PRO A 608 -12.13 15.82 -12.36
CA PRO A 608 -11.15 16.39 -11.42
C PRO A 608 -11.36 17.88 -11.11
N SER A 609 -12.03 18.62 -12.00
CA SER A 609 -12.29 20.06 -11.83
C SER A 609 -13.44 20.35 -10.86
N THR A 610 -14.24 19.34 -10.52
CA THR A 610 -15.37 19.47 -9.60
C THR A 610 -15.06 18.83 -8.23
N PRO A 611 -15.62 19.36 -7.12
CA PRO A 611 -15.44 18.73 -5.81
C PRO A 611 -16.04 17.32 -5.78
N LEU A 612 -15.20 16.30 -5.51
CA LEU A 612 -15.63 14.93 -5.34
C LEU A 612 -16.17 14.72 -3.92
N LYS A 613 -17.41 14.27 -3.80
CA LYS A 613 -18.01 13.98 -2.49
C LYS A 613 -17.65 12.57 -2.05
N VAL A 614 -16.96 12.46 -0.91
CA VAL A 614 -16.45 11.20 -0.39
C VAL A 614 -17.09 10.90 0.97
N ILE A 615 -17.61 9.69 1.10
CA ILE A 615 -18.07 9.07 2.34
C ILE A 615 -17.20 7.84 2.65
N TRP A 616 -17.21 7.36 3.88
CA TRP A 616 -16.40 6.21 4.26
C TRP A 616 -17.05 5.39 5.38
N ALA A 617 -16.65 4.12 5.47
CA ALA A 617 -17.14 3.19 6.48
C ALA A 617 -16.09 2.12 6.83
N MET A 618 -16.12 1.62 8.06
CA MET A 618 -15.32 0.49 8.53
C MET A 618 -16.22 -0.53 9.22
N GLY A 619 -15.96 -1.81 8.95
CA GLY A 619 -16.71 -2.91 9.56
C GLY A 619 -15.82 -4.08 9.96
N THR A 620 -16.44 -5.11 10.53
CA THR A 620 -15.75 -6.23 11.19
C THR A 620 -15.30 -7.32 10.23
N GLN A 621 -16.05 -7.58 9.16
CA GLN A 621 -15.74 -8.62 8.18
C GLN A 621 -16.45 -8.34 6.86
N TRP A 622 -15.83 -8.69 5.74
CA TRP A 622 -16.45 -8.62 4.42
C TRP A 622 -16.30 -9.96 3.70
N SER A 623 -17.36 -10.39 3.03
CA SER A 623 -17.34 -11.54 2.12
C SER A 623 -17.75 -11.03 0.74
N GLY A 624 -16.92 -11.30 -0.28
CA GLY A 624 -16.96 -10.61 -1.57
C GLY A 624 -18.32 -10.56 -2.28
N ASP A 625 -19.21 -11.50 -1.99
CA ASP A 625 -20.50 -11.59 -2.66
C ASP A 625 -21.60 -10.83 -1.89
N HIS A 626 -21.76 -11.02 -0.57
CA HIS A 626 -22.87 -10.46 0.22
C HIS A 626 -22.41 -9.94 1.60
N LEU A 627 -22.95 -8.79 2.02
CA LEU A 627 -22.78 -8.25 3.37
C LEU A 627 -23.90 -8.79 4.28
N SER A 628 -23.53 -9.33 5.46
CA SER A 628 -24.53 -9.75 6.46
C SER A 628 -24.89 -8.60 7.40
N VAL A 629 -26.09 -8.62 7.99
CA VAL A 629 -26.53 -7.61 8.98
C VAL A 629 -25.57 -7.52 10.17
N ARG A 630 -24.95 -8.64 10.57
CA ARG A 630 -23.98 -8.69 11.67
C ARG A 630 -22.63 -8.06 11.32
N ASN A 631 -22.33 -7.95 10.03
CA ASN A 631 -21.08 -7.45 9.51
C ASN A 631 -21.22 -6.04 8.93
N MET A 632 -22.33 -5.34 9.21
CA MET A 632 -22.45 -3.93 8.89
C MET A 632 -21.33 -3.11 9.55
N HIS A 633 -21.09 -1.94 8.98
CA HIS A 633 -20.11 -1.01 9.50
C HIS A 633 -20.39 -0.65 10.96
N PHE A 634 -19.34 -0.57 11.78
CA PHE A 634 -19.45 -0.11 13.17
C PHE A 634 -19.00 1.36 13.31
N ILE A 635 -18.28 1.88 12.32
CA ILE A 635 -17.87 3.30 12.24
C ILE A 635 -18.10 3.79 10.81
N THR A 636 -18.65 5.00 10.67
CA THR A 636 -18.91 5.66 9.39
C THR A 636 -18.70 7.16 9.46
N SER A 637 -18.58 7.78 8.27
CA SER A 637 -18.70 9.22 8.11
C SER A 637 -20.12 9.70 8.47
N LYS A 638 -20.22 10.78 9.25
CA LYS A 638 -21.51 11.42 9.57
C LYS A 638 -22.05 12.28 8.43
N ARG A 639 -21.16 12.75 7.56
CA ARG A 639 -21.43 13.64 6.44
C ARG A 639 -20.41 13.41 5.31
N PRO A 640 -20.74 13.76 4.05
CA PRO A 640 -19.77 13.72 2.96
C PRO A 640 -18.71 14.81 3.13
N VAL A 641 -17.48 14.48 2.75
CA VAL A 641 -16.37 15.42 2.63
C VAL A 641 -16.21 15.80 1.16
N SER A 642 -16.16 17.09 0.85
CA SER A 642 -15.94 17.58 -0.51
C SER A 642 -14.45 17.71 -0.77
N VAL A 643 -13.89 16.81 -1.59
CA VAL A 643 -12.45 16.74 -1.92
C VAL A 643 -12.19 17.44 -3.25
N LEU A 644 -11.34 18.45 -3.24
CA LEU A 644 -10.86 19.19 -4.42
C LEU A 644 -9.62 18.49 -4.98
N LEU A 645 -9.83 17.56 -5.92
CA LEU A 645 -8.79 16.66 -6.43
C LEU A 645 -7.58 17.38 -7.03
N MET A 646 -7.78 18.53 -7.70
CA MET A 646 -6.70 19.30 -8.33
C MET A 646 -5.86 20.11 -7.33
N HIS A 647 -6.41 20.43 -6.16
CA HIS A 647 -5.77 21.34 -5.20
C HIS A 647 -5.27 20.64 -3.93
N GLY A 648 -5.54 19.34 -3.76
CA GLY A 648 -5.09 18.61 -2.57
C GLY A 648 -5.77 19.08 -1.29
N SER A 649 -7.00 19.59 -1.36
CA SER A 649 -7.74 20.12 -0.20
C SER A 649 -9.11 19.47 -0.07
N ALA A 650 -9.69 19.50 1.13
CA ALA A 650 -11.07 19.10 1.33
C ALA A 650 -11.77 19.96 2.38
N GLU A 651 -13.08 20.12 2.20
CA GLU A 651 -13.95 20.86 3.11
C GLU A 651 -15.13 19.99 3.52
N ALA A 652 -15.44 19.98 4.82
CA ALA A 652 -16.63 19.32 5.33
C ALA A 652 -17.86 20.20 5.09
N GLU A 653 -18.95 19.62 4.58
CA GLU A 653 -20.20 20.34 4.35
C GLU A 653 -20.84 20.70 5.73
N GLU A 654 -21.12 21.99 5.98
CA GLU A 654 -21.87 22.46 7.15
C GLU A 654 -23.38 22.38 6.87
N ASP A 655 -24.17 21.87 7.82
CA ASP A 655 -25.62 21.75 7.67
C ASP A 655 -26.34 22.99 8.23
N LEU A 656 -26.68 23.96 7.37
CA LEU A 656 -27.33 25.22 7.75
C LEU A 656 -28.86 25.09 8.02
N ARG A 657 -29.42 23.87 7.93
CA ARG A 657 -30.87 23.63 8.06
C ARG A 657 -31.49 24.13 9.38
N PRO A 658 -30.89 23.92 10.57
CA PRO A 658 -31.49 24.36 11.83
C PRO A 658 -31.64 25.89 11.90
N VAL A 659 -30.64 26.63 11.42
CA VAL A 659 -30.61 28.10 11.50
C VAL A 659 -31.67 28.71 10.58
N LEU A 660 -31.80 28.19 9.36
CA LEU A 660 -32.80 28.65 8.39
C LEU A 660 -34.24 28.35 8.85
N ALA A 661 -34.46 27.23 9.55
CA ALA A 661 -35.76 26.90 10.15
C ALA A 661 -36.18 27.93 11.23
N VAL A 662 -35.23 28.36 12.08
CA VAL A 662 -35.51 29.40 13.10
C VAL A 662 -35.85 30.74 12.44
N HIS A 663 -35.12 31.14 11.38
CA HIS A 663 -35.45 32.34 10.59
C HIS A 663 -36.89 32.28 10.05
N GLY A 664 -37.26 31.17 9.40
CA GLY A 664 -38.60 30.99 8.84
C GLY A 664 -39.72 31.09 9.89
N PHE A 665 -39.53 30.46 11.05
CA PHE A 665 -40.49 30.52 12.16
C PHE A 665 -40.69 31.95 12.69
N MET A 666 -39.59 32.68 12.91
CA MET A 666 -39.64 34.09 13.35
C MET A 666 -40.41 34.97 12.35
N MET A 667 -40.17 34.80 11.05
CA MET A 667 -40.84 35.59 10.02
C MET A 667 -42.34 35.28 9.94
N PHE A 668 -42.75 34.01 10.11
CA PHE A 668 -44.16 33.65 10.18
C PHE A 668 -44.86 34.27 11.40
N LEU A 669 -44.23 34.22 12.58
CA LEU A 669 -44.79 34.81 13.80
C LEU A 669 -45.02 36.33 13.64
N ALA A 670 -44.08 37.03 13.01
CA ALA A 670 -44.21 38.46 12.76
C ALA A 670 -45.26 38.81 11.69
N TRP A 671 -45.09 38.29 10.46
CA TRP A 671 -45.89 38.68 9.30
C TRP A 671 -47.21 37.93 9.17
N GLY A 672 -47.31 36.72 9.74
CA GLY A 672 -48.51 35.89 9.70
C GLY A 672 -49.46 36.10 10.88
N ILE A 673 -48.97 36.63 12.01
CA ILE A 673 -49.74 36.73 13.27
C ILE A 673 -49.70 38.13 13.86
N LEU A 674 -48.54 38.62 14.30
CA LEU A 674 -48.45 39.84 15.13
C LEU A 674 -48.80 41.13 14.37
N LEU A 675 -48.18 41.37 13.21
CA LEU A 675 -48.42 42.60 12.43
C LEU A 675 -49.86 42.66 11.88
N PRO A 676 -50.42 41.59 11.28
CA PRO A 676 -51.84 41.55 10.92
C PRO A 676 -52.77 41.68 12.13
N GLY A 677 -52.47 40.99 13.24
CA GLY A 677 -53.25 41.05 14.47
C GLY A 677 -53.37 42.48 15.02
N GLY A 678 -52.28 43.24 15.00
CA GLY A 678 -52.30 44.66 15.38
C GLY A 678 -53.17 45.52 14.45
N ILE A 679 -53.20 45.23 13.15
CA ILE A 679 -54.07 45.93 12.19
C ILE A 679 -55.55 45.61 12.45
N LEU A 680 -55.87 44.34 12.71
CA LEU A 680 -57.22 43.90 13.05
C LEU A 680 -57.69 44.55 14.37
N ALA A 681 -56.82 44.64 15.37
CA ALA A 681 -57.11 45.33 16.63
C ALA A 681 -57.48 46.81 16.38
N ALA A 682 -56.71 47.51 15.55
CA ALA A 682 -56.99 48.91 15.21
C ALA A 682 -58.28 49.12 14.40
N ARG A 683 -58.75 48.10 13.67
CA ARG A 683 -59.99 48.17 12.90
C ARG A 683 -61.23 47.82 13.72
N TYR A 684 -61.19 46.71 14.45
CA TYR A 684 -62.39 46.12 15.05
C TYR A 684 -62.54 46.37 16.55
N LEU A 685 -61.46 46.66 17.30
CA LEU A 685 -61.51 46.81 18.76
C LEU A 685 -61.75 48.25 19.23
N LYS A 686 -62.06 49.20 18.34
CA LYS A 686 -62.33 50.62 18.69
C LYS A 686 -63.49 50.83 19.68
N HIS A 687 -64.35 49.83 19.85
CA HIS A 687 -65.50 49.87 20.77
C HIS A 687 -65.14 49.56 22.24
N VAL A 688 -63.93 49.08 22.50
CA VAL A 688 -63.44 48.78 23.86
C VAL A 688 -63.05 50.07 24.58
N LYS A 689 -63.47 50.24 25.84
CA LYS A 689 -63.16 51.42 26.66
C LYS A 689 -61.64 51.68 26.81
N ASP A 690 -61.30 52.94 27.07
CA ASP A 690 -59.95 53.42 27.47
C ASP A 690 -58.83 53.37 26.41
N ASP A 691 -59.16 53.61 25.13
CA ASP A 691 -58.19 53.60 24.01
C ASP A 691 -57.32 52.33 23.94
N SER A 692 -57.80 51.23 24.54
CA SER A 692 -57.09 49.95 24.65
C SER A 692 -56.71 49.37 23.28
N TRP A 693 -57.56 49.59 22.26
CA TRP A 693 -57.28 49.22 20.87
C TRP A 693 -55.97 49.81 20.35
N PHE A 694 -55.64 51.06 20.74
CA PHE A 694 -54.46 51.76 20.29
C PHE A 694 -53.21 51.18 20.95
N LYS A 695 -53.28 50.86 22.25
CA LYS A 695 -52.20 50.17 22.97
C LYS A 695 -51.94 48.78 22.39
N ILE A 696 -52.98 47.98 22.16
CA ILE A 696 -52.87 46.65 21.57
C ILE A 696 -52.24 46.72 20.17
N HIS A 697 -52.70 47.66 19.33
CA HIS A 697 -52.10 47.91 18.03
C HIS A 697 -50.60 48.20 18.16
N VAL A 698 -50.23 49.21 18.96
CA VAL A 698 -48.84 49.64 19.14
C VAL A 698 -47.95 48.52 19.67
N TYR A 699 -48.37 47.79 20.71
CA TYR A 699 -47.57 46.69 21.28
C TYR A 699 -47.39 45.54 20.29
N MET A 700 -48.42 45.17 19.53
CA MET A 700 -48.31 44.14 18.49
C MET A 700 -47.39 44.58 17.35
N GLN A 701 -47.45 45.85 16.91
CA GLN A 701 -46.57 46.37 15.85
C GLN A 701 -45.10 46.40 16.30
N TYR A 702 -44.80 46.91 17.50
CA TYR A 702 -43.42 46.93 18.01
C TYR A 702 -42.86 45.52 18.26
N SER A 703 -43.67 44.61 18.79
CA SER A 703 -43.26 43.21 19.00
C SER A 703 -42.99 42.50 17.68
N GLY A 704 -43.86 42.69 16.67
CA GLY A 704 -43.66 42.16 15.33
C GLY A 704 -42.38 42.71 14.68
N LEU A 705 -42.14 44.03 14.78
CA LEU A 705 -40.94 44.66 14.22
C LEU A 705 -39.64 44.17 14.88
N ALA A 706 -39.65 43.95 16.21
CA ALA A 706 -38.51 43.38 16.93
C ALA A 706 -38.16 41.97 16.44
N ILE A 707 -39.17 41.12 16.22
CA ILE A 707 -38.97 39.76 15.69
C ILE A 707 -38.47 39.80 14.24
N VAL A 708 -39.00 40.71 13.40
CA VAL A 708 -38.49 40.92 12.03
C VAL A 708 -37.01 41.31 12.05
N PHE A 709 -36.60 42.22 12.95
CA PHE A 709 -35.21 42.63 13.07
C PHE A 709 -34.30 41.47 13.51
N LEU A 710 -34.71 40.70 14.53
CA LEU A 710 -33.94 39.55 15.00
C LEU A 710 -33.79 38.49 13.90
N GLY A 711 -34.90 38.15 13.22
CA GLY A 711 -34.87 37.19 12.12
C GLY A 711 -34.01 37.66 10.94
N PHE A 712 -33.96 38.97 10.66
CA PHE A 712 -33.05 39.52 9.65
C PHE A 712 -31.58 39.38 10.06
N LEU A 713 -31.22 39.68 11.31
CA LEU A 713 -29.85 39.52 11.81
C LEU A 713 -29.36 38.07 11.73
N PHE A 714 -30.21 37.11 12.11
CA PHE A 714 -29.88 35.69 11.98
C PHE A 714 -29.60 35.28 10.53
N ALA A 715 -30.38 35.77 9.57
CA ALA A 715 -30.15 35.48 8.15
C ALA A 715 -28.85 36.08 7.62
N VAL A 716 -28.49 37.31 8.03
CA VAL A 716 -27.28 37.99 7.57
C VAL A 716 -26.01 37.37 8.17
N ALA A 717 -26.04 37.03 9.46
CA ALA A 717 -24.92 36.40 10.15
C ALA A 717 -24.56 35.05 9.51
N GLU A 718 -25.58 34.27 9.14
CA GLU A 718 -25.41 32.92 8.62
C GLU A 718 -24.98 32.90 7.15
N LEU A 719 -25.51 33.80 6.31
CA LEU A 719 -25.15 33.86 4.88
C LEU A 719 -23.81 34.54 4.59
N ARG A 720 -23.04 34.88 5.63
CA ARG A 720 -21.76 35.63 5.55
C ARG A 720 -21.86 36.87 4.64
N GLY A 721 -23.03 37.54 4.63
CA GLY A 721 -23.30 38.70 3.78
C GLY A 721 -24.73 38.76 3.22
N LEU A 722 -25.03 39.84 2.49
CA LEU A 722 -26.33 40.11 1.84
C LEU A 722 -26.23 39.90 0.33
N THR A 723 -26.88 38.87 -0.22
CA THR A 723 -26.96 38.64 -1.67
C THR A 723 -28.39 38.86 -2.20
N LEU A 724 -28.58 39.81 -3.12
CA LEU A 724 -29.90 40.24 -3.61
C LEU A 724 -30.42 39.46 -4.84
N GLN A 725 -30.07 38.18 -4.98
CA GLN A 725 -30.41 37.43 -6.20
C GLN A 725 -31.80 36.77 -6.12
N SER A 726 -32.22 36.28 -4.96
CA SER A 726 -33.48 35.56 -4.79
C SER A 726 -34.70 36.50 -4.72
N ALA A 727 -35.83 36.05 -5.28
CA ALA A 727 -37.11 36.75 -5.20
C ALA A 727 -37.55 36.94 -3.73
N HIS A 728 -37.29 35.95 -2.87
CA HIS A 728 -37.57 36.02 -1.44
C HIS A 728 -36.86 37.20 -0.78
N VAL A 729 -35.56 37.37 -1.04
CA VAL A 729 -34.76 38.47 -0.47
C VAL A 729 -35.27 39.82 -0.95
N LYS A 730 -35.64 39.95 -2.24
CA LYS A 730 -36.20 41.20 -2.79
C LYS A 730 -37.52 41.59 -2.12
N PHE A 731 -38.46 40.66 -1.99
CA PHE A 731 -39.72 40.92 -1.29
C PHE A 731 -39.51 41.16 0.20
N GLY A 732 -38.64 40.39 0.84
CA GLY A 732 -38.31 40.53 2.27
C GLY A 732 -37.72 41.91 2.59
N MET A 733 -36.75 42.38 1.81
CA MET A 733 -36.16 43.70 1.99
C MET A 733 -37.18 44.83 1.79
N LEU A 734 -38.04 44.73 0.78
CA LEU A 734 -39.11 45.71 0.56
C LEU A 734 -40.11 45.72 1.73
N ALA A 735 -40.49 44.55 2.24
CA ALA A 735 -41.36 44.43 3.41
C ALA A 735 -40.75 45.06 4.67
N ILE A 736 -39.45 44.83 4.93
CA ILE A 736 -38.72 45.44 6.06
C ILE A 736 -38.68 46.97 5.92
N LEU A 737 -38.38 47.49 4.73
CA LEU A 737 -38.36 48.94 4.48
C LEU A 737 -39.73 49.59 4.74
N LEU A 738 -40.81 48.97 4.24
CA LEU A 738 -42.17 49.45 4.49
C LEU A 738 -42.55 49.35 5.97
N ALA A 739 -42.10 48.32 6.69
CA ALA A 739 -42.34 48.16 8.12
C ALA A 739 -41.61 49.23 8.96
N ILE A 740 -40.36 49.56 8.64
CA ILE A 740 -39.59 50.61 9.33
C ILE A 740 -40.15 52.01 9.04
N ALA A 741 -40.69 52.23 7.84
CA ALA A 741 -41.36 53.48 7.50
C ALA A 741 -42.58 53.77 8.40
N GLN A 742 -43.22 52.74 8.97
CA GLN A 742 -44.42 52.89 9.80
C GLN A 742 -44.17 53.59 11.14
N PRO A 743 -43.20 53.18 12.00
CA PRO A 743 -42.83 53.93 13.20
C PRO A 743 -42.37 55.36 12.92
N ILE A 744 -41.59 55.58 11.86
CA ILE A 744 -41.14 56.92 11.45
C ILE A 744 -42.37 57.78 11.12
N ASN A 745 -43.29 57.24 10.32
CA ASN A 745 -44.55 57.91 10.02
C ASN A 745 -45.39 58.15 11.29
N ALA A 746 -45.44 57.20 12.22
CA ALA A 746 -46.17 57.32 13.48
C ALA A 746 -45.60 58.42 14.40
N TYR A 747 -44.29 58.67 14.37
CA TYR A 747 -43.66 59.78 15.09
C TYR A 747 -44.11 61.15 14.56
N LEU A 748 -44.33 61.26 13.24
CA LEU A 748 -44.79 62.48 12.57
C LEU A 748 -46.32 62.71 12.69
N ARG A 749 -47.01 61.92 13.52
CA ARG A 749 -48.47 61.96 13.67
C ARG A 749 -48.97 63.33 14.16
N PRO A 750 -49.78 64.07 13.37
CA PRO A 750 -50.36 65.34 13.81
C PRO A 750 -51.30 65.19 15.01
N LYS A 751 -51.49 66.23 15.83
CA LYS A 751 -52.35 66.16 17.03
C LYS A 751 -53.80 65.80 16.67
N LYS A 752 -54.49 65.10 17.58
CA LYS A 752 -55.91 64.77 17.42
C LYS A 752 -56.74 66.07 17.51
N PRO A 753 -57.70 66.32 16.60
CA PRO A 753 -58.57 67.49 16.70
C PRO A 753 -59.40 67.43 17.99
N VAL A 754 -59.65 68.60 18.58
CA VAL A 754 -60.55 68.74 19.73
C VAL A 754 -61.98 68.49 19.25
N VAL A 755 -62.82 67.90 20.10
CA VAL A 755 -64.22 67.57 19.75
C VAL A 755 -64.95 68.84 19.28
N GLY A 756 -65.27 68.90 17.98
CA GLY A 756 -65.96 70.04 17.34
C GLY A 756 -65.16 70.81 16.28
N GLU A 757 -63.85 70.59 16.14
CA GLU A 757 -63.02 71.21 15.08
C GLU A 757 -62.92 70.34 13.82
N GLU A 758 -62.86 70.98 12.65
CA GLU A 758 -62.59 70.29 11.37
C GLU A 758 -61.17 69.70 11.35
N THR A 759 -61.03 68.51 10.78
CA THR A 759 -59.74 67.81 10.68
C THR A 759 -58.79 68.55 9.74
N SER A 760 -57.58 68.90 10.22
CA SER A 760 -56.53 69.50 9.37
C SER A 760 -56.18 68.59 8.17
N SER A 761 -55.98 69.19 6.98
CA SER A 761 -55.57 68.48 5.76
C SER A 761 -54.30 67.63 5.97
N HIS A 762 -53.38 68.08 6.82
CA HIS A 762 -52.17 67.32 7.17
C HIS A 762 -52.48 66.02 7.93
N ARG A 763 -53.50 66.03 8.80
CA ARG A 763 -53.93 64.83 9.54
C ARG A 763 -54.57 63.81 8.61
N LEU A 764 -55.37 64.26 7.64
CA LEU A 764 -56.01 63.39 6.66
C LEU A 764 -54.98 62.71 5.74
N ILE A 765 -54.01 63.47 5.21
CA ILE A 765 -52.93 62.95 4.38
C ILE A 765 -52.10 61.90 5.15
N TRP A 766 -51.79 62.18 6.42
CA TRP A 766 -51.08 61.24 7.29
C TRP A 766 -51.86 59.94 7.50
N GLU A 767 -53.18 60.00 7.74
CA GLU A 767 -54.01 58.80 7.94
C GLU A 767 -54.07 57.93 6.68
N TYR A 768 -54.25 58.51 5.51
CA TYR A 768 -54.19 57.76 4.24
C TYR A 768 -52.81 57.15 4.00
N THR A 769 -51.75 57.92 4.20
CA THR A 769 -50.36 57.46 4.03
C THR A 769 -50.05 56.30 4.97
N HIS A 770 -50.44 56.39 6.24
CA HIS A 770 -50.25 55.33 7.23
C HIS A 770 -50.99 54.04 6.84
N VAL A 771 -52.26 54.15 6.45
CA VAL A 771 -53.09 52.98 6.09
C VAL A 771 -52.61 52.32 4.79
N ILE A 772 -52.27 53.11 3.75
CA ILE A 772 -51.83 52.58 2.46
C ILE A 772 -50.49 51.86 2.60
N ILE A 773 -49.48 52.51 3.18
CA ILE A 773 -48.16 51.90 3.36
C ILE A 773 -48.27 50.66 4.25
N GLY A 774 -49.16 50.65 5.26
CA GLY A 774 -49.34 49.51 6.15
C GLY A 774 -49.95 48.30 5.45
N ARG A 775 -50.96 48.52 4.59
CA ARG A 775 -51.58 47.46 3.78
C ARG A 775 -50.63 46.93 2.70
N CYS A 776 -49.89 47.81 2.03
CA CYS A 776 -48.85 47.40 1.09
C CYS A 776 -47.78 46.55 1.78
N GLY A 777 -47.36 46.93 2.99
CA GLY A 777 -46.40 46.16 3.80
C GLY A 777 -46.86 44.72 4.04
N ILE A 778 -48.12 44.52 4.44
CA ILE A 778 -48.67 43.16 4.65
C ILE A 778 -48.68 42.35 3.35
N LEU A 779 -49.13 42.93 2.23
CA LEU A 779 -49.16 42.21 0.94
C LEU A 779 -47.77 41.75 0.50
N VAL A 780 -46.77 42.63 0.62
CA VAL A 780 -45.38 42.29 0.31
C VAL A 780 -44.82 41.26 1.30
N GLY A 781 -45.17 41.36 2.59
CA GLY A 781 -44.76 40.39 3.61
C GLY A 781 -45.31 38.98 3.36
N VAL A 782 -46.57 38.85 2.92
CA VAL A 782 -47.15 37.56 2.51
C VAL A 782 -46.40 36.99 1.29
N ALA A 783 -46.11 37.81 0.29
CA ALA A 783 -45.32 37.39 -0.86
C ALA A 783 -43.91 36.93 -0.46
N ALA A 784 -43.28 37.60 0.51
CA ALA A 784 -41.98 37.22 1.06
C ALA A 784 -42.02 35.86 1.77
N LEU A 785 -43.05 35.55 2.56
CA LEU A 785 -43.21 34.26 3.22
C LEU A 785 -43.38 33.10 2.22
N ILE A 786 -44.25 33.27 1.21
CA ILE A 786 -44.51 32.23 0.21
C ILE A 786 -43.27 31.99 -0.66
N SER A 787 -42.63 33.06 -1.14
CA SER A 787 -41.39 32.93 -1.92
C SER A 787 -40.22 32.37 -1.10
N GLY A 788 -40.18 32.61 0.21
CA GLY A 788 -39.19 32.03 1.12
C GLY A 788 -39.32 30.52 1.25
N MET A 789 -40.55 30.01 1.42
CA MET A 789 -40.79 28.57 1.49
C MET A 789 -40.46 27.85 0.17
N LYS A 790 -40.79 28.47 -0.97
CA LYS A 790 -40.41 27.94 -2.28
C LYS A 790 -38.88 27.89 -2.45
N HIS A 791 -38.17 28.94 -2.03
CA HIS A 791 -36.72 29.00 -2.10
C HIS A 791 -36.05 27.95 -1.20
N LEU A 792 -36.62 27.68 -0.02
CA LEU A 792 -36.17 26.62 0.88
C LEU A 792 -36.32 25.23 0.24
N GLY A 793 -37.50 24.94 -0.34
CA GLY A 793 -37.77 23.67 -1.02
C GLY A 793 -36.87 23.42 -2.23
N GLU A 794 -36.65 24.44 -3.06
CA GLU A 794 -35.74 24.35 -4.22
C GLU A 794 -34.27 24.12 -3.82
N ARG A 795 -33.84 24.69 -2.68
CA ARG A 795 -32.44 24.59 -2.22
C ARG A 795 -32.13 23.24 -1.55
N TYR A 796 -33.09 22.65 -0.84
CA TYR A 796 -32.84 21.45 -0.03
C TYR A 796 -33.59 20.20 -0.49
N GLY A 797 -34.44 20.28 -1.51
CA GLY A 797 -35.19 19.14 -2.04
C GLY A 797 -36.19 18.53 -1.04
N ASP A 798 -36.64 19.31 -0.06
CA ASP A 798 -37.48 18.83 1.02
C ASP A 798 -38.95 18.72 0.58
N GLU A 799 -39.48 17.50 0.53
CA GLU A 799 -40.87 17.22 0.18
C GLU A 799 -41.85 17.91 1.14
N ASN A 800 -41.45 18.15 2.39
CA ASN A 800 -42.28 18.81 3.39
C ASN A 800 -42.47 20.32 3.13
N ALA A 801 -41.56 20.96 2.36
CA ALA A 801 -41.65 22.38 2.05
C ALA A 801 -42.91 22.72 1.22
N ASN A 802 -43.35 21.79 0.36
CA ASN A 802 -44.60 21.91 -0.39
C ASN A 802 -45.82 21.86 0.53
N GLY A 803 -45.83 20.93 1.50
CA GLY A 803 -46.90 20.82 2.49
C GLY A 803 -47.04 22.08 3.35
N LEU A 804 -45.92 22.61 3.85
CA LEU A 804 -45.88 23.86 4.62
C LEU A 804 -46.31 25.08 3.79
N SER A 805 -45.94 25.13 2.50
CA SER A 805 -46.39 26.20 1.59
C SER A 805 -47.91 26.21 1.44
N TRP A 806 -48.54 25.04 1.27
CA TRP A 806 -50.00 24.92 1.24
C TRP A 806 -50.65 25.31 2.56
N ALA A 807 -50.06 24.92 3.70
CA ALA A 807 -50.54 25.31 5.02
C ALA A 807 -50.54 26.85 5.20
N LEU A 808 -49.48 27.53 4.75
CA LEU A 808 -49.42 29.01 4.77
C LEU A 808 -50.48 29.66 3.88
N ILE A 809 -50.72 29.13 2.68
CA ILE A 809 -51.78 29.64 1.79
C ILE A 809 -53.14 29.51 2.46
N ILE A 810 -53.43 28.34 3.05
CA ILE A 810 -54.68 28.09 3.79
C ILE A 810 -54.81 29.06 4.98
N TRP A 811 -53.73 29.30 5.73
CA TRP A 811 -53.72 30.26 6.84
C TRP A 811 -54.14 31.66 6.40
N PHE A 812 -53.57 32.18 5.31
CA PHE A 812 -53.93 33.51 4.80
C PHE A 812 -55.35 33.56 4.22
N LEU A 813 -55.83 32.48 3.59
CA LEU A 813 -57.21 32.37 3.13
C LEU A 813 -58.20 32.40 4.30
N LEU A 814 -57.92 31.67 5.38
CA LEU A 814 -58.74 31.71 6.61
C LEU A 814 -58.74 33.10 7.23
N GLY A 815 -57.60 33.77 7.27
CA GLY A 815 -57.49 35.16 7.72
C GLY A 815 -58.31 36.13 6.86
N ALA A 816 -58.27 35.98 5.53
CA ALA A 816 -59.07 36.79 4.61
C ALA A 816 -60.58 36.55 4.78
N LEU A 817 -61.00 35.29 4.93
CA LEU A 817 -62.40 34.94 5.20
C LEU A 817 -62.88 35.52 6.54
N LEU A 818 -62.04 35.50 7.58
CA LEU A 818 -62.34 36.13 8.86
C LEU A 818 -62.55 37.64 8.70
N VAL A 819 -61.70 38.33 7.93
CA VAL A 819 -61.86 39.77 7.64
C VAL A 819 -63.14 40.03 6.89
N ILE A 820 -63.47 39.25 5.85
CA ILE A 820 -64.72 39.38 5.09
C ILE A 820 -65.93 39.19 6.01
N TYR A 821 -65.90 38.18 6.88
CA TYR A 821 -66.95 37.93 7.86
C TYR A 821 -67.12 39.10 8.85
N LEU A 822 -66.01 39.65 9.37
CA LEU A 822 -66.04 40.78 10.29
C LEU A 822 -66.56 42.06 9.60
N GLU A 823 -66.20 42.31 8.34
CA GLU A 823 -66.76 43.42 7.54
C GLU A 823 -68.25 43.25 7.27
N TYR A 824 -68.68 42.05 6.88
CA TYR A 824 -70.09 41.74 6.69
C TYR A 824 -70.91 41.99 7.97
N ARG A 825 -70.39 41.59 9.13
CA ARG A 825 -71.02 41.83 10.43
C ARG A 825 -71.06 43.31 10.80
N ASP A 826 -70.02 44.09 10.50
CA ASP A 826 -70.00 45.53 10.75
C ASP A 826 -71.01 46.27 9.85
N MET A 827 -71.13 45.88 8.58
CA MET A 827 -72.17 46.38 7.67
C MET A 827 -73.58 46.08 8.18
N GLY A 828 -73.82 44.86 8.71
CA GLY A 828 -75.08 44.51 9.36
C GLY A 828 -75.41 45.42 10.54
N ARG A 829 -74.45 45.67 11.44
CA ARG A 829 -74.62 46.60 12.57
C ARG A 829 -74.91 48.05 12.16
N ARG A 830 -74.32 48.52 11.05
CA ARG A 830 -74.60 49.86 10.50
C ARG A 830 -76.01 49.93 9.92
N ARG A 831 -76.49 48.85 9.32
CA ARG A 831 -77.85 48.74 8.76
C ARG A 831 -78.93 48.69 9.85
N ASP A 832 -78.66 48.01 10.98
CA ASP A 832 -79.60 47.93 12.11
C ASP A 832 -79.71 49.24 12.93
N ARG A 833 -78.79 50.19 12.77
CA ARG A 833 -78.86 51.52 13.43
C ARG A 833 -79.79 52.53 12.75
N MET A 834 -80.38 52.20 11.59
CA MET A 834 -81.32 53.07 10.88
C MET A 834 -82.70 52.41 10.71
N PRO A 835 -83.65 52.61 11.63
CA PRO A 835 -85.05 52.25 11.40
C PRO A 835 -85.84 53.45 10.84
N GLY A 836 -86.19 53.39 9.56
CA GLY A 836 -87.37 54.07 8.99
C GLY A 836 -87.12 55.35 8.18
N ARG A 837 -87.27 55.26 6.84
CA ARG A 837 -88.40 55.83 6.08
C ARG A 837 -88.21 55.56 4.58
N SER A 838 -89.11 54.76 4.04
CA SER A 838 -89.35 54.59 2.61
C SER A 838 -89.91 55.87 1.99
N THR A 839 -89.25 56.41 0.97
CA THR A 839 -89.92 56.99 -0.20
C THR A 839 -88.92 57.11 -1.35
N TRP A 840 -89.23 56.40 -2.44
CA TRP A 840 -88.62 56.55 -3.75
C TRP A 840 -88.92 57.93 -4.33
N VAL A 841 -87.90 58.67 -4.75
CA VAL A 841 -88.02 59.74 -5.76
C VAL A 841 -86.81 59.65 -6.68
N LEU A 842 -87.07 59.44 -7.97
CA LEU A 842 -86.11 59.52 -9.07
C LEU A 842 -85.76 61.00 -9.33
N GLY A 843 -84.46 61.31 -9.35
CA GLY A 843 -83.94 62.59 -9.81
C GLY A 843 -82.47 62.45 -10.19
N ASN A 844 -82.17 62.56 -11.49
CA ASN A 844 -80.82 62.69 -12.02
C ASN A 844 -80.13 63.94 -11.44
N GLY A 845 -78.88 63.79 -11.03
CA GLY A 845 -77.99 64.89 -10.65
C GLY A 845 -76.67 64.36 -10.11
N GLU A 846 -75.57 64.82 -10.70
CA GLU A 846 -74.19 64.44 -10.42
C GLU A 846 -73.73 64.81 -8.99
N GLU A 847 -72.70 64.08 -8.53
CA GLU A 847 -71.73 64.42 -7.45
C GLU A 847 -72.21 64.66 -5.99
N GLU A 848 -71.81 63.76 -5.07
CA GLU A 848 -70.98 64.06 -3.88
C GLU A 848 -71.01 62.89 -2.88
N SER A 849 -69.86 62.23 -2.67
CA SER A 849 -69.65 61.28 -1.57
C SER A 849 -69.07 62.02 -0.36
N ARG A 850 -69.95 62.66 0.44
CA ARG A 850 -69.60 63.25 1.74
C ARG A 850 -70.13 62.36 2.87
N ASP A 851 -69.24 61.52 3.41
CA ASP A 851 -69.51 60.71 4.60
C ASP A 851 -69.43 61.58 5.88
N LEU A 852 -70.62 61.93 6.37
CA LEU A 852 -71.06 62.01 7.77
C LEU A 852 -70.04 62.48 8.83
N LEU A 853 -70.10 63.79 9.14
CA LEU A 853 -69.56 64.41 10.35
C LEU A 853 -70.57 64.36 11.52
N ASN A 854 -70.04 64.07 12.71
CA ASN A 854 -70.46 64.48 14.07
C ASN A 854 -71.95 64.46 14.45
N GLN A 855 -72.30 63.53 15.36
CA GLN A 855 -73.21 63.84 16.46
C GLN A 855 -72.71 63.20 17.77
N SER A 856 -72.25 64.05 18.68
CA SER A 856 -72.27 63.79 20.12
C SER A 856 -72.99 64.97 20.78
N GLU A 857 -74.18 64.73 21.32
CA GLU A 857 -74.85 65.67 22.22
C GLU A 857 -75.14 65.01 23.58
N PRO A 858 -75.28 65.82 24.65
CA PRO A 858 -74.98 65.41 26.01
C PRO A 858 -76.21 65.05 26.85
N ALA A 859 -75.94 64.31 27.93
CA ALA A 859 -76.91 63.93 28.96
C ALA A 859 -77.35 65.11 29.84
N LYS A 860 -78.64 65.14 30.21
CA LYS A 860 -79.20 65.99 31.27
C LYS A 860 -79.47 65.16 32.55
N ALA A 861 -79.19 65.81 33.68
CA ALA A 861 -79.04 65.27 35.03
C ALA A 861 -80.34 65.12 35.83
N LYS A 862 -80.24 64.35 36.94
CA LYS A 862 -80.79 64.55 38.30
C LYS A 862 -80.66 63.24 39.10
N GLU A 863 -80.42 63.15 40.40
CA GLU A 863 -80.15 64.05 41.54
C GLU A 863 -79.94 63.09 42.74
N THR A 864 -78.97 63.31 43.62
CA THR A 864 -79.07 63.20 45.10
C THR A 864 -77.68 63.31 45.72
N GLY A 865 -77.57 64.21 46.70
CA GLY A 865 -76.32 64.63 47.32
C GLY A 865 -76.03 63.99 48.68
N GLU A 866 -74.83 64.36 49.14
CA GLU A 866 -74.31 64.44 50.51
C GLU A 866 -74.28 63.15 51.36
N VAL A 867 -73.08 62.77 51.82
CA VAL A 867 -72.56 63.07 53.18
C VAL A 867 -71.07 62.68 53.27
N GLN A 868 -70.27 63.69 53.63
CA GLN A 868 -69.06 63.77 54.46
C GLN A 868 -68.23 62.53 54.93
N LEU A 869 -66.91 62.80 54.99
CA LEU A 869 -65.88 62.48 55.99
C LEU A 869 -64.86 61.34 55.73
N GLU A 870 -63.63 61.82 55.52
CA GLU A 870 -62.32 61.43 56.07
C GLU A 870 -61.72 60.00 55.97
N ALA A 871 -60.44 60.06 55.57
CA ALA A 871 -59.31 59.15 55.70
C ALA A 871 -59.37 58.01 56.73
N PHE A 872 -58.84 56.83 56.34
CA PHE A 872 -57.69 56.17 56.98
C PHE A 872 -57.26 54.89 56.24
N ASN A 873 -55.93 54.67 56.13
CA ASN A 873 -55.20 53.44 55.76
C ASN A 873 -55.42 52.88 54.34
N ARG A 874 -54.40 52.51 53.55
CA ARG A 874 -52.98 52.21 53.82
C ARG A 874 -52.21 52.30 52.50
#